data_AF-A0A395HVS9-F1
#
_entry.id   AF-A0A395HVS9-F1
#
_cell.length_a   1.000
_cell.length_b   1.000
_cell.length_c   1.000
_cell.angle_alpha   90.00
_cell.angle_beta   90.00
_cell.angle_gamma   90.00
#
_symmetry.space_group_name_H-M   'P 1'
#
loop_
_entity.id
_entity.type
_entity.pdbx_description
1 polymer ?
#
loop_
_entity_poly.entity_id
_entity_poly.type
_entity_poly.pdbx_seq_one_letter_code
_entity_poly.pdbx_strand_id
1 'polypeptide(L)'
;MSYENIKTVQQDEQEVAQLVESLEEATKRGKAASKKSFGCRKSTFDVDKTKGIKVNSWKFQDWDYRRPDLPTYARGLFTTQRKDGTHEIAVRGYDKFFNIEEVNATKWRNIEMNTRGPYELSVKENGCIIFISGLEDGTLLVCSKHSTGVRNDTEVSHAQAGERWVEKHVKSVGKSVKDLAKELRRLNVTAVGELCDDSFEEHVLAYDESVSGIYLHGLNFNVPKFATCSSSEVHAFADSWGFKRANFVVYEDLDQVKEFLEECAETGTWDGRETEGFVIRCQMGEGGRPPYHDWFFKYKFEEPYLMYRQWRECTKAIIAKRYPNIKKHKKITEEYLQYARRQLAQNPRLGEQYNKNHGIIAMREGFLQERGLNGSEIIQMESEGSKEEVTRDVVLVPVASLGCGKTTVGLALAKLFNWGQVQNDNIPKQKNKPKKFATDINMLLAVHPVVIADRNNHQRREREQIIQDVTTAIPRARFIALHYVHDPKQEMLPGIREITRQRVLNRGDNHQTIRAGSKNSEEIIGIMEGFLTRFEGVNTDRVPDSYFDEVIDLDVAASSRENLETVVKALHASYPKLVREVPTAQQLDDAINWAMHDYQVELDLSQAYSSGGQKSKNKSNLNNKTNSPDSAVAPSAEDLAKKLEYFCISLPAAEVSNVLQSLFPPSTDPERARIYHQLAKSRRIQPSFHVTLIHRASKKEHPDIWEGYTRQYIEKMKNKPESDLTITPTLAPVRVRLERLIWDNRLMAFIARIMPPEDGSQGDWPCANETPHVTVGTVSTDVKPKESNDLIKRWHEVGSGGDTGIWEAEIPGVKVIHGAVGMVMSRGK
;
A
#
# COMPACT_ATOMS: atom_id res chain seq x y z
N MET A 1 19.47 -42.19 4.77
CA MET A 1 18.19 -42.86 5.13
C MET A 1 17.52 -43.34 3.84
N SER A 2 16.62 -44.34 3.86
CA SER A 2 15.75 -44.62 2.70
C SER A 2 14.50 -43.74 2.78
N TYR A 3 14.08 -43.14 1.66
CA TYR A 3 12.83 -42.39 1.56
C TYR A 3 11.59 -43.30 1.69
N GLU A 4 11.75 -44.61 1.53
CA GLU A 4 10.65 -45.59 1.63
C GLU A 4 10.06 -45.64 3.06
N ASN A 5 10.85 -45.21 4.06
CA ASN A 5 10.46 -45.12 5.47
C ASN A 5 9.66 -43.86 5.83
N ILE A 6 9.43 -42.93 4.88
CA ILE A 6 8.60 -41.73 5.11
C ILE A 6 7.21 -42.17 5.58
N LYS A 7 6.82 -41.74 6.78
CA LYS A 7 5.52 -42.08 7.36
C LYS A 7 4.40 -41.32 6.65
N THR A 8 3.62 -42.01 5.82
CA THR A 8 2.47 -41.44 5.12
C THR A 8 1.46 -40.78 6.07
N VAL A 9 1.10 -39.53 5.80
CA VAL A 9 -0.05 -38.84 6.41
C VAL A 9 -1.20 -38.88 5.42
N GLN A 10 -2.33 -39.49 5.79
CA GLN A 10 -3.51 -39.58 4.93
C GLN A 10 -4.35 -38.29 4.97
N GLN A 11 -5.14 -38.04 3.94
CA GLN A 11 -6.09 -36.93 3.91
C GLN A 11 -7.35 -37.30 4.69
N ASP A 12 -7.80 -36.41 5.58
CA ASP A 12 -9.15 -36.48 6.15
C ASP A 12 -10.14 -35.85 5.16
N GLU A 13 -11.11 -36.63 4.71
CA GLU A 13 -12.07 -36.22 3.67
C GLU A 13 -13.00 -35.10 4.13
N GLN A 14 -13.28 -35.02 5.44
CA GLN A 14 -14.09 -33.95 6.03
C GLN A 14 -13.27 -32.66 6.17
N GLU A 15 -12.02 -32.72 6.64
CA GLU A 15 -11.15 -31.53 6.69
C GLU A 15 -10.92 -30.95 5.28
N VAL A 16 -10.70 -31.80 4.26
CA VAL A 16 -10.51 -31.35 2.88
C VAL A 16 -11.79 -30.77 2.27
N ALA A 17 -12.96 -31.36 2.55
CA ALA A 17 -14.24 -30.80 2.12
C ALA A 17 -14.50 -29.41 2.75
N GLN A 18 -14.27 -29.25 4.06
CA GLN A 18 -14.41 -27.98 4.77
C GLN A 18 -13.44 -26.90 4.27
N LEU A 19 -12.20 -27.29 3.91
CA LEU A 19 -11.23 -26.43 3.27
C LEU A 19 -11.75 -25.94 1.90
N VAL A 20 -12.21 -26.85 1.04
CA VAL A 20 -12.74 -26.50 -0.29
C VAL A 20 -13.96 -25.59 -0.18
N GLU A 21 -14.92 -25.90 0.69
CA GLU A 21 -16.07 -25.03 0.95
C GLU A 21 -15.64 -23.62 1.40
N SER A 22 -14.69 -23.55 2.35
CA SER A 22 -14.17 -22.28 2.84
C SER A 22 -13.45 -21.44 1.78
N LEU A 23 -12.79 -22.09 0.83
CA LEU A 23 -12.15 -21.45 -0.32
C LEU A 23 -13.18 -21.00 -1.36
N GLU A 24 -14.19 -21.82 -1.68
CA GLU A 24 -15.31 -21.46 -2.57
C GLU A 24 -16.07 -20.23 -2.07
N GLU A 25 -16.38 -20.16 -0.77
CA GLU A 25 -17.00 -18.98 -0.16
C GLU A 25 -16.14 -17.72 -0.33
N ALA A 26 -14.82 -17.84 -0.16
CA ALA A 26 -13.88 -16.73 -0.30
C ALA A 26 -13.73 -16.20 -1.75
N THR A 27 -14.21 -16.94 -2.76
CA THR A 27 -14.31 -16.44 -4.15
C THR A 27 -15.50 -15.50 -4.37
N LYS A 28 -16.55 -15.59 -3.54
CA LYS A 28 -17.85 -14.92 -3.78
C LYS A 28 -17.87 -13.43 -3.37
N ARG A 29 -16.69 -12.87 -3.03
CA ARG A 29 -16.52 -11.50 -2.55
C ARG A 29 -16.96 -10.49 -3.61
N GLY A 30 -18.08 -9.81 -3.34
CA GLY A 30 -18.74 -8.88 -4.28
C GLY A 30 -20.25 -9.04 -4.34
N LYS A 31 -20.80 -10.17 -3.87
CA LYS A 31 -22.23 -10.32 -3.57
C LYS A 31 -22.50 -10.11 -2.07
N ALA A 32 -23.66 -9.56 -1.73
CA ALA A 32 -23.96 -8.91 -0.44
C ALA A 32 -24.07 -9.82 0.82
N ALA A 33 -23.35 -10.95 0.89
CA ALA A 33 -23.55 -11.98 1.91
C ALA A 33 -22.28 -12.59 2.53
N SER A 34 -21.06 -12.38 2.01
CA SER A 34 -19.88 -13.05 2.57
C SER A 34 -19.41 -12.38 3.88
N LYS A 35 -19.72 -13.00 5.04
CA LYS A 35 -19.16 -12.60 6.35
C LYS A 35 -17.63 -12.76 6.44
N LYS A 36 -17.01 -13.48 5.50
CA LYS A 36 -15.55 -13.73 5.49
C LYS A 36 -14.73 -12.51 5.10
N SER A 37 -13.60 -12.38 5.79
CA SER A 37 -12.76 -11.21 5.95
C SER A 37 -11.57 -11.14 4.96
N PHE A 38 -11.26 -12.25 4.28
CA PHE A 38 -10.24 -12.41 3.23
C PHE A 38 -10.87 -12.71 1.86
N GLY A 39 -10.07 -12.82 0.79
CA GLY A 39 -10.55 -13.22 -0.54
C GLY A 39 -9.62 -14.23 -1.22
N CYS A 40 -10.18 -15.13 -2.03
CA CYS A 40 -9.43 -16.13 -2.78
C CYS A 40 -9.84 -16.13 -4.25
N ARG A 41 -8.88 -16.30 -5.17
CA ARG A 41 -9.14 -16.54 -6.59
C ARG A 41 -9.02 -18.03 -6.89
N LYS A 42 -10.09 -18.62 -7.43
CA LYS A 42 -10.10 -19.94 -8.05
C LYS A 42 -9.75 -19.84 -9.53
N SER A 43 -9.00 -20.81 -10.04
CA SER A 43 -8.81 -21.04 -11.48
C SER A 43 -8.82 -22.55 -11.73
N THR A 44 -9.73 -23.03 -12.60
CA THR A 44 -9.86 -24.45 -12.93
C THR A 44 -9.08 -24.77 -14.20
N PHE A 45 -8.34 -25.88 -14.18
CA PHE A 45 -7.56 -26.40 -15.30
C PHE A 45 -7.99 -27.85 -15.57
N ASP A 46 -8.18 -28.19 -16.84
CA ASP A 46 -8.29 -29.57 -17.30
C ASP A 46 -6.89 -30.22 -17.27
N VAL A 47 -6.79 -31.46 -16.81
CA VAL A 47 -5.50 -32.18 -16.76
C VAL A 47 -5.28 -32.88 -18.10
N ASP A 48 -4.25 -32.43 -18.83
CA ASP A 48 -3.88 -32.96 -20.15
C ASP A 48 -3.73 -34.50 -20.12
N LYS A 49 -4.11 -35.14 -21.23
CA LYS A 49 -4.06 -36.61 -21.45
C LYS A 49 -4.98 -37.44 -20.52
N THR A 50 -5.78 -36.83 -19.64
CA THR A 50 -6.78 -37.52 -18.81
C THR A 50 -8.19 -37.49 -19.40
N LYS A 51 -9.09 -38.37 -18.94
CA LYS A 51 -10.52 -38.32 -19.28
C LYS A 51 -11.30 -37.50 -18.26
N GLY A 52 -11.22 -36.17 -18.38
CA GLY A 52 -12.09 -35.24 -17.67
C GLY A 52 -11.70 -34.90 -16.23
N ILE A 53 -10.47 -35.22 -15.80
CA ILE A 53 -9.97 -34.78 -14.49
C ILE A 53 -9.68 -33.27 -14.55
N LYS A 54 -10.14 -32.53 -13.54
CA LYS A 54 -9.95 -31.08 -13.42
C LYS A 54 -9.36 -30.73 -12.06
N VAL A 55 -8.38 -29.85 -12.06
CA VAL A 55 -7.76 -29.31 -10.85
C VAL A 55 -8.09 -27.83 -10.67
N ASN A 56 -8.38 -27.44 -9.43
CA ASN A 56 -8.71 -26.07 -9.04
C ASN A 56 -7.52 -25.47 -8.31
N SER A 57 -6.83 -24.52 -8.94
CA SER A 57 -5.79 -23.74 -8.28
C SER A 57 -6.41 -22.64 -7.43
N TRP A 58 -5.90 -22.47 -6.22
CA TRP A 58 -6.36 -21.48 -5.25
C TRP A 58 -5.26 -20.46 -4.96
N LYS A 59 -5.60 -19.17 -5.14
CA LYS A 59 -4.67 -18.06 -4.96
C LYS A 59 -5.24 -16.98 -4.05
N PHE A 60 -4.70 -16.88 -2.85
CA PHE A 60 -4.81 -15.71 -1.98
C PHE A 60 -3.95 -14.54 -2.50
N GLN A 61 -4.20 -13.33 -1.99
CA GLN A 61 -3.29 -12.20 -2.19
C GLN A 61 -2.07 -12.34 -1.26
N ASP A 62 -0.88 -11.93 -1.69
CA ASP A 62 0.36 -12.17 -0.92
C ASP A 62 0.36 -11.44 0.46
N TRP A 63 -0.51 -10.45 0.68
CA TRP A 63 -0.72 -9.81 1.99
C TRP A 63 -1.72 -10.54 2.91
N ASP A 64 -2.63 -11.35 2.37
CA ASP A 64 -3.64 -12.06 3.19
C ASP A 64 -2.98 -13.13 4.07
N TYR A 65 -1.81 -13.66 3.68
CA TYR A 65 -1.02 -14.58 4.51
C TYR A 65 -0.42 -13.97 5.79
N ARG A 66 -0.53 -12.65 5.99
CA ARG A 66 -0.12 -11.96 7.24
C ARG A 66 -1.22 -11.97 8.31
N ARG A 67 -2.33 -12.65 8.05
CA ARG A 67 -3.52 -12.69 8.91
C ARG A 67 -3.62 -14.04 9.62
N PRO A 68 -4.16 -14.12 10.85
CA PRO A 68 -4.32 -15.37 11.58
C PRO A 68 -5.52 -16.23 11.12
N ASP A 69 -6.45 -15.70 10.32
CA ASP A 69 -7.77 -16.27 10.05
C ASP A 69 -7.93 -16.97 8.69
N LEU A 70 -6.83 -17.44 8.07
CA LEU A 70 -6.90 -18.21 6.81
C LEU A 70 -7.21 -19.70 7.05
N PRO A 71 -7.99 -20.35 6.16
CA PRO A 71 -8.28 -21.79 6.26
C PRO A 71 -7.07 -22.68 5.91
N THR A 72 -6.06 -22.12 5.24
CA THR A 72 -4.73 -22.70 5.04
C THR A 72 -3.78 -21.59 4.59
N TYR A 73 -2.48 -21.74 4.88
CA TYR A 73 -1.42 -20.80 4.48
C TYR A 73 -0.64 -21.30 3.25
N ALA A 74 -1.06 -22.42 2.65
CA ALA A 74 -0.42 -23.03 1.49
C ALA A 74 -0.34 -22.06 0.29
N ARG A 75 0.89 -21.84 -0.21
CA ARG A 75 1.21 -20.96 -1.33
C ARG A 75 1.49 -21.78 -2.59
N GLY A 76 0.42 -22.23 -3.22
CA GLY A 76 0.46 -23.17 -4.35
C GLY A 76 -0.40 -24.38 -4.04
N LEU A 77 -1.71 -24.15 -3.95
CA LEU A 77 -2.69 -25.16 -3.55
C LEU A 77 -3.55 -25.53 -4.75
N PHE A 78 -3.68 -26.82 -5.03
CA PHE A 78 -4.60 -27.33 -6.04
C PHE A 78 -5.45 -28.46 -5.45
N THR A 79 -6.77 -28.39 -5.67
CA THR A 79 -7.70 -29.45 -5.26
C THR A 79 -8.40 -30.08 -6.47
N THR A 80 -8.71 -31.36 -6.37
CA THR A 80 -9.43 -32.16 -7.37
C THR A 80 -10.67 -32.80 -6.74
N GLN A 81 -11.45 -33.51 -7.55
CA GLN A 81 -12.38 -34.54 -7.10
C GLN A 81 -11.89 -35.90 -7.61
N ARG A 82 -12.04 -36.93 -6.77
CA ARG A 82 -11.87 -38.35 -7.11
C ARG A 82 -13.08 -38.85 -7.90
N LYS A 83 -13.01 -40.08 -8.43
CA LYS A 83 -14.10 -40.71 -9.21
C LYS A 83 -15.40 -40.91 -8.44
N ASP A 84 -15.34 -41.03 -7.12
CA ASP A 84 -16.47 -41.12 -6.20
C ASP A 84 -17.10 -39.76 -5.84
N GLY A 85 -16.49 -38.66 -6.29
CA GLY A 85 -16.89 -37.28 -5.97
C GLY A 85 -16.16 -36.68 -4.76
N THR A 86 -15.37 -37.46 -4.03
CA THR A 86 -14.65 -37.03 -2.82
C THR A 86 -13.62 -35.95 -3.15
N HIS A 87 -13.58 -34.88 -2.37
CA HIS A 87 -12.60 -33.81 -2.52
C HIS A 87 -11.21 -34.23 -2.06
N GLU A 88 -10.19 -33.82 -2.81
CA GLU A 88 -8.80 -34.19 -2.54
C GLU A 88 -7.85 -33.01 -2.81
N ILE A 89 -6.85 -32.83 -1.94
CA ILE A 89 -5.71 -31.95 -2.22
C ILE A 89 -4.80 -32.69 -3.19
N ALA A 90 -4.69 -32.17 -4.42
CA ALA A 90 -3.85 -32.72 -5.47
C ALA A 90 -2.41 -32.17 -5.39
N VAL A 91 -2.25 -30.89 -5.01
CA VAL A 91 -0.94 -30.24 -4.83
C VAL A 91 -0.97 -29.33 -3.62
N ARG A 92 0.08 -29.40 -2.79
CA ARG A 92 0.28 -28.64 -1.56
C ARG A 92 1.69 -28.05 -1.51
N GLY A 93 1.88 -26.84 -2.06
CA GLY A 93 3.08 -26.05 -1.87
C GLY A 93 3.30 -25.65 -0.40
N TYR A 94 4.46 -25.10 -0.06
CA TYR A 94 4.77 -24.65 1.31
C TYR A 94 3.77 -23.60 1.82
N ASP A 95 3.73 -23.39 3.13
CA ASP A 95 3.12 -22.17 3.66
C ASP A 95 3.89 -20.93 3.20
N LYS A 96 3.21 -19.78 3.12
CA LYS A 96 3.87 -18.51 2.80
C LYS A 96 4.81 -18.11 3.96
N PHE A 97 6.11 -18.30 3.74
CA PHE A 97 7.15 -17.82 4.64
C PHE A 97 7.70 -16.43 4.27
N PHE A 98 8.15 -15.73 5.32
CA PHE A 98 8.54 -14.32 5.30
C PHE A 98 10.05 -14.16 5.60
N ASN A 99 10.63 -13.03 5.19
CA ASN A 99 12.04 -12.73 5.43
C ASN A 99 12.25 -12.42 6.91
N ILE A 100 13.49 -12.53 7.40
CA ILE A 100 13.90 -11.87 8.64
C ILE A 100 13.40 -10.40 8.64
N GLU A 101 12.84 -9.99 9.78
CA GLU A 101 12.17 -8.70 10.04
C GLU A 101 10.93 -8.34 9.15
N GLU A 102 10.52 -9.18 8.19
CA GLU A 102 9.38 -8.88 7.28
C GLU A 102 8.00 -8.92 7.98
N VAL A 103 7.82 -9.72 9.03
CA VAL A 103 6.61 -9.83 9.87
C VAL A 103 6.98 -10.00 11.35
N ASN A 104 6.03 -9.77 12.28
CA ASN A 104 6.28 -9.94 13.72
C ASN A 104 6.89 -11.33 14.04
N ALA A 105 6.37 -12.41 13.46
CA ALA A 105 6.88 -13.77 13.67
C ALA A 105 8.33 -14.00 13.20
N THR A 106 8.84 -13.22 12.25
CA THR A 106 10.22 -13.33 11.72
C THR A 106 11.17 -12.28 12.26
N LYS A 107 10.79 -11.56 13.34
CA LYS A 107 11.75 -10.75 14.10
C LYS A 107 12.64 -11.65 14.94
N TRP A 108 13.95 -11.40 15.01
CA TRP A 108 14.91 -12.31 15.69
C TRP A 108 14.46 -12.74 17.09
N ARG A 109 14.08 -11.76 17.94
CA ARG A 109 13.54 -12.00 19.30
C ARG A 109 12.38 -13.00 19.36
N ASN A 110 11.56 -13.06 18.31
CA ASN A 110 10.38 -13.92 18.24
C ASN A 110 10.73 -15.30 17.66
N ILE A 111 11.74 -15.38 16.79
CA ILE A 111 12.31 -16.66 16.35
C ILE A 111 12.96 -17.35 17.55
N GLU A 112 13.82 -16.63 18.29
CA GLU A 112 14.45 -17.08 19.54
C GLU A 112 13.43 -17.59 20.57
N MET A 113 12.32 -16.87 20.76
CA MET A 113 11.32 -17.20 21.79
C MET A 113 10.36 -18.34 21.39
N ASN A 114 10.03 -18.48 20.10
CA ASN A 114 8.93 -19.34 19.65
C ASN A 114 9.36 -20.55 18.81
N THR A 115 10.61 -20.61 18.35
CA THR A 115 11.11 -21.71 17.51
C THR A 115 12.08 -22.63 18.25
N ARG A 116 12.30 -23.81 17.68
CA ARG A 116 13.33 -24.75 18.13
C ARG A 116 13.98 -25.44 16.94
N GLY A 117 15.23 -25.84 17.13
CA GLY A 117 15.97 -26.68 16.20
C GLY A 117 15.51 -28.15 16.20
N PRO A 118 16.18 -29.00 15.41
CA PRO A 118 17.28 -28.64 14.50
C PRO A 118 16.81 -27.68 13.39
N TYR A 119 17.65 -26.69 13.09
CA TYR A 119 17.43 -25.70 12.03
C TYR A 119 18.06 -26.21 10.73
N GLU A 120 17.26 -26.56 9.73
CA GLU A 120 17.76 -26.94 8.40
C GLU A 120 17.85 -25.71 7.50
N LEU A 121 19.05 -25.33 7.08
CA LEU A 121 19.31 -24.17 6.21
C LEU A 121 19.55 -24.68 4.79
N SER A 122 18.52 -24.63 3.96
CA SER A 122 18.61 -25.02 2.54
C SER A 122 18.88 -23.82 1.64
N VAL A 123 19.76 -23.98 0.65
CA VAL A 123 20.08 -22.97 -0.36
C VAL A 123 18.80 -22.50 -1.06
N LYS A 124 18.64 -21.18 -1.17
CA LYS A 124 17.49 -20.59 -1.83
C LYS A 124 17.75 -20.45 -3.34
N GLU A 125 17.70 -21.58 -4.04
CA GLU A 125 17.82 -21.69 -5.50
C GLU A 125 17.00 -20.61 -6.25
N ASN A 126 17.48 -20.23 -7.44
CA ASN A 126 17.06 -19.02 -8.14
C ASN A 126 16.46 -19.33 -9.51
N GLY A 127 15.28 -19.94 -9.51
CA GLY A 127 14.56 -20.31 -10.72
C GLY A 127 13.05 -20.10 -10.59
N CYS A 128 12.26 -21.07 -11.04
CA CYS A 128 10.81 -21.07 -10.88
C CYS A 128 10.29 -22.34 -10.18
N ILE A 129 9.41 -22.15 -9.19
CA ILE A 129 8.88 -23.26 -8.39
C ILE A 129 7.95 -24.18 -9.19
N ILE A 130 8.28 -25.47 -9.15
CA ILE A 130 7.52 -26.58 -9.73
C ILE A 130 7.01 -27.47 -8.60
N PHE A 131 5.73 -27.81 -8.68
CA PHE A 131 5.07 -28.81 -7.86
C PHE A 131 4.78 -30.05 -8.69
N ILE A 132 5.01 -31.22 -8.11
CA ILE A 132 4.85 -32.52 -8.77
C ILE A 132 4.07 -33.43 -7.83
N SER A 133 3.00 -34.06 -8.32
CA SER A 133 2.21 -35.03 -7.55
C SER A 133 1.60 -36.11 -8.44
N GLY A 134 1.03 -37.15 -7.83
CA GLY A 134 0.31 -38.21 -8.53
C GLY A 134 -1.20 -38.15 -8.29
N LEU A 135 -1.98 -38.33 -9.36
CA LEU A 135 -3.44 -38.41 -9.32
C LEU A 135 -3.94 -39.84 -9.16
N GLU A 136 -5.23 -39.99 -8.84
CA GLU A 136 -5.91 -41.28 -8.58
C GLU A 136 -5.80 -42.28 -9.76
N ASP A 137 -5.74 -41.81 -11.00
CA ASP A 137 -5.59 -42.65 -12.21
C ASP A 137 -4.13 -42.99 -12.54
N GLY A 138 -3.17 -42.51 -11.74
CA GLY A 138 -1.74 -42.67 -11.97
C GLY A 138 -1.13 -41.64 -12.94
N THR A 139 -1.87 -40.58 -13.29
CA THR A 139 -1.33 -39.42 -14.02
C THR A 139 -0.39 -38.61 -13.13
N LEU A 140 0.76 -38.19 -13.68
CA LEU A 140 1.62 -37.20 -13.03
C LEU A 140 1.04 -35.81 -13.26
N LEU A 141 0.76 -35.07 -12.19
CA LEU A 141 0.40 -33.67 -12.25
C LEU A 141 1.65 -32.83 -12.00
N VAL A 142 1.99 -31.96 -12.97
CA VAL A 142 3.05 -30.95 -12.84
C VAL A 142 2.43 -29.57 -12.88
N CYS A 143 2.69 -28.77 -11.85
CA CYS A 143 2.17 -27.42 -11.72
C CYS A 143 3.31 -26.42 -11.54
N SER A 144 3.22 -25.28 -12.22
CA SER A 144 3.85 -24.05 -11.73
C SER A 144 3.09 -23.52 -10.51
N LYS A 145 3.62 -22.48 -9.85
CA LYS A 145 3.05 -21.85 -8.65
C LYS A 145 1.50 -21.74 -8.61
N HIS A 146 0.84 -21.38 -9.73
CA HIS A 146 -0.61 -21.12 -9.81
C HIS A 146 -1.28 -21.63 -11.12
N SER A 147 -0.60 -22.49 -11.88
CA SER A 147 -1.09 -22.96 -13.20
C SER A 147 -0.42 -24.27 -13.62
N THR A 148 -1.17 -25.12 -14.31
CA THR A 148 -0.70 -26.35 -14.96
C THR A 148 -1.08 -26.33 -16.46
N GLY A 149 -0.53 -27.26 -17.25
CA GLY A 149 -0.85 -27.46 -18.66
C GLY A 149 -0.35 -26.37 -19.62
N VAL A 150 -0.89 -26.40 -20.83
CA VAL A 150 -0.66 -25.40 -21.88
C VAL A 150 -1.26 -24.04 -21.48
N ARG A 151 -0.64 -22.94 -21.90
CA ARG A 151 -1.20 -21.59 -21.78
C ARG A 151 -1.19 -20.89 -23.14
N ASN A 152 -2.22 -20.09 -23.41
CA ASN A 152 -2.37 -19.37 -24.68
C ASN A 152 -1.45 -18.13 -24.80
N ASP A 153 -0.73 -17.76 -23.73
CA ASP A 153 0.09 -16.54 -23.65
C ASP A 153 1.61 -16.80 -23.64
N THR A 154 2.04 -18.05 -23.83
CA THR A 154 3.47 -18.43 -23.97
C THR A 154 3.60 -19.67 -24.85
N GLU A 155 4.73 -19.80 -25.55
CA GLU A 155 5.07 -20.99 -26.36
C GLU A 155 5.27 -22.25 -25.49
N VAL A 156 5.80 -22.07 -24.28
CA VAL A 156 6.01 -23.13 -23.28
C VAL A 156 5.67 -22.57 -21.89
N SER A 157 4.78 -23.22 -21.16
CA SER A 157 4.51 -22.85 -19.76
C SER A 157 5.59 -23.41 -18.82
N HIS A 158 5.85 -22.77 -17.67
CA HIS A 158 6.78 -23.32 -16.68
C HIS A 158 6.38 -24.75 -16.25
N ALA A 159 5.08 -25.08 -16.23
CA ALA A 159 4.62 -26.43 -15.92
C ALA A 159 5.04 -27.45 -16.99
N GLN A 160 4.99 -27.09 -18.27
CA GLN A 160 5.47 -27.94 -19.37
C GLN A 160 6.99 -28.05 -19.40
N ALA A 161 7.72 -26.98 -19.07
CA ALA A 161 9.17 -27.03 -18.92
C ALA A 161 9.55 -27.97 -17.75
N GLY A 162 8.83 -27.87 -16.63
CA GLY A 162 8.90 -28.81 -15.51
C GLY A 162 8.62 -30.25 -15.92
N GLU A 163 7.54 -30.54 -16.65
CA GLU A 163 7.18 -31.89 -17.11
C GLU A 163 8.31 -32.52 -17.96
N ARG A 164 8.88 -31.75 -18.90
CA ARG A 164 10.04 -32.18 -19.71
C ARG A 164 11.27 -32.50 -18.85
N TRP A 165 11.53 -31.71 -17.82
CA TRP A 165 12.65 -31.96 -16.91
C TRP A 165 12.40 -33.14 -15.98
N VAL A 166 11.18 -33.35 -15.50
CA VAL A 166 10.81 -34.57 -14.76
C VAL A 166 11.04 -35.81 -15.61
N GLU A 167 10.65 -35.80 -16.88
CA GLU A 167 10.91 -36.91 -17.80
C GLU A 167 12.42 -37.19 -17.96
N LYS A 168 13.26 -36.14 -18.12
CA LYS A 168 14.73 -36.28 -18.14
C LYS A 168 15.26 -36.92 -16.85
N HIS A 169 14.84 -36.42 -15.68
CA HIS A 169 15.32 -36.88 -14.37
C HIS A 169 14.99 -38.36 -14.12
N VAL A 170 13.72 -38.76 -14.23
CA VAL A 170 13.32 -40.16 -13.96
C VAL A 170 13.95 -41.13 -14.95
N LYS A 171 14.10 -40.74 -16.22
CA LYS A 171 14.76 -41.55 -17.25
C LYS A 171 16.24 -41.76 -16.97
N SER A 172 16.93 -40.78 -16.36
CA SER A 172 18.36 -40.90 -15.99
C SER A 172 18.63 -42.02 -14.99
N VAL A 173 17.64 -42.35 -14.15
CA VAL A 173 17.69 -43.44 -13.16
C VAL A 173 16.87 -44.68 -13.58
N GLY A 174 16.50 -44.78 -14.87
CA GLY A 174 15.78 -45.93 -15.43
C GLY A 174 14.33 -46.10 -14.97
N LYS A 175 13.71 -45.06 -14.39
CA LYS A 175 12.32 -45.05 -13.93
C LYS A 175 11.41 -44.30 -14.92
N SER A 176 10.09 -44.48 -14.80
CA SER A 176 9.10 -43.75 -15.62
C SER A 176 8.35 -42.66 -14.84
N VAL A 177 7.82 -41.68 -15.58
CA VAL A 177 6.89 -40.64 -15.07
C VAL A 177 5.69 -41.25 -14.34
N LYS A 178 5.20 -42.41 -14.80
CA LYS A 178 4.08 -43.12 -14.20
C LYS A 178 4.44 -43.76 -12.85
N ASP A 179 5.69 -44.17 -12.67
CA ASP A 179 6.14 -44.73 -11.40
C ASP A 179 6.35 -43.63 -10.36
N LEU A 180 6.84 -42.45 -10.78
CA LEU A 180 6.92 -41.27 -9.92
C LEU A 180 5.52 -40.83 -9.45
N ALA A 181 4.54 -40.78 -10.35
CA ALA A 181 3.15 -40.47 -10.00
C ALA A 181 2.59 -41.44 -8.96
N LYS A 182 2.75 -42.75 -9.15
CA LYS A 182 2.32 -43.76 -8.17
C LYS A 182 3.00 -43.55 -6.81
N GLU A 183 4.29 -43.24 -6.78
CA GLU A 183 5.03 -43.14 -5.52
C GLU A 183 4.67 -41.86 -4.74
N LEU A 184 4.59 -40.71 -5.41
CA LEU A 184 4.09 -39.47 -4.81
C LEU A 184 2.66 -39.65 -4.26
N ARG A 185 1.82 -40.40 -4.99
CA ARG A 185 0.47 -40.77 -4.55
C ARG A 185 0.49 -41.70 -3.34
N ARG A 186 1.34 -42.74 -3.31
CA ARG A 186 1.50 -43.70 -2.20
C ARG A 186 1.92 -43.00 -0.90
N LEU A 187 2.81 -42.02 -1.01
CA LEU A 187 3.30 -41.21 0.12
C LEU A 187 2.33 -40.07 0.50
N ASN A 188 1.32 -39.79 -0.33
CA ASN A 188 0.42 -38.63 -0.23
C ASN A 188 1.18 -37.29 -0.13
N VAL A 189 2.19 -37.10 -0.98
CA VAL A 189 3.03 -35.89 -0.99
C VAL A 189 2.97 -35.13 -2.31
N THR A 190 3.30 -33.84 -2.23
CA THR A 190 3.76 -33.00 -3.34
C THR A 190 5.27 -32.90 -3.25
N ALA A 191 5.97 -33.33 -4.30
CA ALA A 191 7.37 -32.97 -4.51
C ALA A 191 7.46 -31.51 -4.95
N VAL A 192 8.32 -30.74 -4.29
CA VAL A 192 8.53 -29.31 -4.52
C VAL A 192 9.99 -29.09 -4.88
N GLY A 193 10.24 -28.49 -6.04
CA GLY A 193 11.59 -28.12 -6.46
C GLY A 193 11.60 -26.86 -7.31
N GLU A 194 12.79 -26.26 -7.43
CA GLU A 194 13.02 -25.06 -8.23
C GLU A 194 13.60 -25.50 -9.59
N LEU A 195 12.89 -25.20 -10.69
CA LEU A 195 13.40 -25.37 -12.03
C LEU A 195 14.36 -24.23 -12.35
N CYS A 196 15.62 -24.56 -12.54
CA CYS A 196 16.71 -23.63 -12.88
C CYS A 196 17.31 -24.08 -14.21
N ASP A 197 17.15 -23.28 -15.27
CA ASP A 197 17.53 -23.62 -16.64
C ASP A 197 17.56 -22.33 -17.49
N ASP A 198 18.74 -21.74 -17.69
CA ASP A 198 18.91 -20.48 -18.45
C ASP A 198 18.52 -20.62 -19.93
N SER A 199 18.48 -21.85 -20.47
CA SER A 199 17.98 -22.11 -21.83
C SER A 199 16.46 -21.97 -21.94
N PHE A 200 15.75 -22.03 -20.81
CA PHE A 200 14.31 -21.79 -20.70
C PHE A 200 13.99 -20.36 -20.22
N GLU A 201 14.61 -19.90 -19.13
CA GLU A 201 14.40 -18.56 -18.57
C GLU A 201 15.56 -18.17 -17.64
N GLU A 202 16.31 -17.09 -17.94
CA GLU A 202 17.35 -16.58 -17.05
C GLU A 202 16.75 -15.78 -15.88
N HIS A 203 17.25 -16.01 -14.66
CA HIS A 203 16.77 -15.33 -13.46
C HIS A 203 17.73 -14.24 -12.95
N VAL A 204 18.63 -14.59 -12.01
CA VAL A 204 19.66 -13.72 -11.43
C VAL A 204 20.97 -14.49 -11.26
N LEU A 205 20.91 -15.74 -10.79
CA LEU A 205 22.06 -16.65 -10.80
C LEU A 205 22.13 -17.38 -12.14
N ALA A 206 23.33 -17.75 -12.56
CA ALA A 206 23.54 -18.53 -13.78
C ALA A 206 23.40 -20.03 -13.52
N TYR A 207 22.71 -20.72 -14.43
CA TYR A 207 22.56 -22.17 -14.44
C TYR A 207 22.87 -22.69 -15.85
N ASP A 208 24.14 -23.06 -16.07
CA ASP A 208 24.58 -23.70 -17.31
C ASP A 208 23.96 -25.09 -17.51
N GLU A 209 24.07 -25.63 -18.73
CA GLU A 209 23.46 -26.92 -19.12
C GLU A 209 23.85 -28.10 -18.21
N SER A 210 25.03 -28.07 -17.57
CA SER A 210 25.49 -29.14 -16.67
C SER A 210 24.80 -29.09 -15.29
N VAL A 211 24.49 -27.89 -14.81
CA VAL A 211 23.79 -27.68 -13.54
C VAL A 211 22.27 -27.53 -13.70
N SER A 212 21.77 -27.23 -14.91
CA SER A 212 20.34 -27.12 -15.19
C SER A 212 19.53 -28.33 -14.73
N GLY A 213 18.32 -28.07 -14.24
CA GLY A 213 17.39 -29.11 -13.79
C GLY A 213 16.38 -28.63 -12.75
N ILE A 214 15.76 -29.60 -12.06
CA ILE A 214 14.84 -29.33 -10.96
C ILE A 214 15.60 -29.69 -9.68
N TYR A 215 15.85 -28.67 -8.88
CA TYR A 215 16.46 -28.79 -7.55
C TYR A 215 15.37 -29.11 -6.55
N LEU A 216 15.25 -30.38 -6.17
CA LEU A 216 14.23 -30.82 -5.23
C LEU A 216 14.61 -30.34 -3.83
N HIS A 217 13.68 -29.61 -3.22
CA HIS A 217 13.87 -29.02 -1.90
C HIS A 217 12.73 -29.32 -0.92
N GLY A 218 11.62 -29.94 -1.34
CA GLY A 218 10.53 -30.29 -0.43
C GLY A 218 9.74 -31.53 -0.82
N LEU A 219 9.16 -32.18 0.19
CA LEU A 219 8.14 -33.21 0.08
C LEU A 219 7.05 -32.86 1.11
N ASN A 220 6.02 -32.15 0.67
CA ASN A 220 4.95 -31.68 1.54
C ASN A 220 3.80 -32.68 1.54
N PHE A 221 3.24 -33.02 2.69
CA PHE A 221 2.04 -33.85 2.73
C PHE A 221 0.84 -33.07 2.16
N ASN A 222 0.00 -33.76 1.39
CA ASN A 222 -1.17 -33.18 0.74
C ASN A 222 -2.34 -33.05 1.74
N VAL A 223 -2.15 -32.31 2.82
CA VAL A 223 -3.12 -32.07 3.90
C VAL A 223 -3.30 -30.56 4.16
N PRO A 224 -4.41 -30.11 4.78
CA PRO A 224 -4.69 -28.68 4.98
C PRO A 224 -3.63 -27.94 5.79
N LYS A 225 -3.19 -28.55 6.90
CA LYS A 225 -2.11 -28.05 7.77
C LYS A 225 -0.73 -28.28 7.11
N PHE A 226 0.27 -27.51 7.49
CA PHE A 226 1.62 -27.72 6.96
C PHE A 226 2.31 -28.86 7.69
N ALA A 227 2.83 -29.80 6.90
CA ALA A 227 3.74 -30.84 7.33
C ALA A 227 4.65 -31.17 6.14
N THR A 228 5.95 -31.31 6.37
CA THR A 228 6.97 -31.60 5.33
C THR A 228 7.94 -32.67 5.82
N CYS A 229 8.55 -33.41 4.88
CA CYS A 229 9.68 -34.28 5.21
C CYS A 229 10.95 -33.46 5.48
N SER A 230 11.88 -34.04 6.24
CA SER A 230 13.21 -33.48 6.50
C SER A 230 14.02 -33.33 5.22
N SER A 231 14.99 -32.41 5.19
CA SER A 231 15.84 -32.21 4.01
C SER A 231 16.66 -33.47 3.67
N SER A 232 16.96 -34.31 4.67
CA SER A 232 17.59 -35.63 4.48
C SER A 232 16.69 -36.62 3.72
N GLU A 233 15.39 -36.66 4.01
CA GLU A 233 14.42 -37.50 3.29
C GLU A 233 14.17 -36.97 1.87
N VAL A 234 14.13 -35.65 1.70
CA VAL A 234 14.04 -35.00 0.39
C VAL A 234 15.25 -35.34 -0.48
N HIS A 235 16.47 -35.33 0.07
CA HIS A 235 17.68 -35.75 -0.65
C HIS A 235 17.64 -37.22 -1.06
N ALA A 236 17.24 -38.12 -0.14
CA ALA A 236 17.11 -39.54 -0.44
C ALA A 236 16.08 -39.80 -1.55
N PHE A 237 14.99 -39.03 -1.60
CA PHE A 237 14.02 -39.07 -2.70
C PHE A 237 14.61 -38.49 -3.99
N ALA A 238 15.32 -37.36 -3.92
CA ALA A 238 15.94 -36.72 -5.08
C ALA A 238 16.90 -37.67 -5.80
N ASP A 239 17.85 -38.27 -5.07
CA ASP A 239 18.80 -39.25 -5.59
C ASP A 239 18.08 -40.47 -6.20
N SER A 240 16.99 -40.92 -5.56
CA SER A 240 16.22 -42.09 -6.01
C SER A 240 15.37 -41.84 -7.26
N TRP A 241 15.11 -40.59 -7.62
CA TRP A 241 14.27 -40.20 -8.77
C TRP A 241 15.00 -39.33 -9.80
N GLY A 242 16.31 -39.15 -9.63
CA GLY A 242 17.20 -38.44 -10.56
C GLY A 242 17.14 -36.91 -10.49
N PHE A 243 16.50 -36.34 -9.47
CA PHE A 243 16.45 -34.88 -9.28
C PHE A 243 17.78 -34.32 -8.78
N LYS A 244 18.02 -33.02 -9.03
CA LYS A 244 19.15 -32.30 -8.41
C LYS A 244 18.84 -32.09 -6.92
N ARG A 245 19.86 -32.15 -6.06
CA ARG A 245 19.75 -31.85 -4.63
C ARG A 245 19.95 -30.36 -4.38
N ALA A 246 19.03 -29.70 -3.67
CA ALA A 246 19.27 -28.39 -3.08
C ALA A 246 20.11 -28.57 -1.79
N ASN A 247 21.35 -28.08 -1.77
CA ASN A 247 22.25 -28.28 -0.64
C ASN A 247 21.69 -27.65 0.65
N PHE A 248 21.98 -28.27 1.80
CA PHE A 248 21.59 -27.75 3.11
C PHE A 248 22.63 -28.07 4.19
N VAL A 249 22.63 -27.27 5.26
CA VAL A 249 23.34 -27.52 6.52
C VAL A 249 22.33 -27.58 7.67
N VAL A 250 22.72 -28.18 8.80
CA VAL A 250 21.86 -28.31 10.00
C VAL A 250 22.62 -27.79 11.22
N TYR A 251 21.96 -26.95 12.01
CA TYR A 251 22.45 -26.44 13.29
C TYR A 251 21.43 -26.73 14.40
N GLU A 252 21.89 -26.99 15.62
CA GLU A 252 20.99 -27.32 16.74
C GLU A 252 20.47 -26.05 17.44
N ASP A 253 21.31 -25.03 17.57
CA ASP A 253 20.97 -23.74 18.16
C ASP A 253 20.89 -22.61 17.13
N LEU A 254 20.27 -21.50 17.50
CA LEU A 254 19.99 -20.37 16.61
C LEU A 254 21.16 -19.37 16.51
N ASP A 255 22.15 -19.45 17.38
CA ASP A 255 23.29 -18.53 17.34
C ASP A 255 24.29 -18.98 16.27
N GLN A 256 24.52 -20.30 16.14
CA GLN A 256 25.18 -20.91 14.97
C GLN A 256 24.49 -20.54 13.65
N VAL A 257 23.16 -20.50 13.63
CA VAL A 257 22.37 -20.09 12.45
C VAL A 257 22.64 -18.64 12.07
N LYS A 258 22.74 -17.72 13.05
CA LYS A 258 23.04 -16.31 12.78
C LYS A 258 24.46 -16.13 12.25
N GLU A 259 25.45 -16.70 12.95
CA GLU A 259 26.87 -16.63 12.58
C GLU A 259 27.10 -17.10 11.13
N PHE A 260 26.55 -18.27 10.79
CA PHE A 260 26.61 -18.81 9.43
C PHE A 260 25.93 -17.91 8.37
N LEU A 261 24.77 -17.34 8.69
CA LEU A 261 24.03 -16.48 7.76
C LEU A 261 24.73 -15.13 7.56
N GLU A 262 25.39 -14.61 8.59
CA GLU A 262 26.18 -13.37 8.53
C GLU A 262 27.47 -13.59 7.71
N GLU A 263 28.24 -14.65 7.96
CA GLU A 263 29.43 -15.03 7.18
C GLU A 263 29.10 -15.17 5.68
N CYS A 264 28.03 -15.93 5.35
CA CYS A 264 27.62 -16.10 3.97
C CYS A 264 27.09 -14.79 3.34
N ALA A 265 26.57 -13.84 4.13
CA ALA A 265 26.08 -12.56 3.64
C ALA A 265 27.20 -11.58 3.26
N GLU A 266 28.39 -11.67 3.85
CA GLU A 266 29.54 -10.83 3.50
C GLU A 266 30.00 -11.06 2.06
N THR A 267 30.04 -12.34 1.63
CA THR A 267 30.50 -12.72 0.29
C THR A 267 29.35 -12.91 -0.71
N GLY A 268 28.14 -13.18 -0.22
CA GLY A 268 27.01 -13.64 -1.03
C GLY A 268 27.15 -15.08 -1.54
N THR A 269 28.14 -15.85 -1.06
CA THR A 269 28.47 -17.19 -1.56
C THR A 269 28.44 -18.26 -0.47
N TRP A 270 28.22 -19.51 -0.85
CA TRP A 270 28.38 -20.67 0.01
C TRP A 270 28.84 -21.88 -0.83
N ASP A 271 29.74 -22.69 -0.28
CA ASP A 271 30.33 -23.87 -0.97
C ASP A 271 30.83 -23.57 -2.40
N GLY A 272 31.48 -22.41 -2.57
CA GLY A 272 32.01 -21.95 -3.86
C GLY A 272 30.96 -21.53 -4.89
N ARG A 273 29.69 -21.37 -4.51
CA ARG A 273 28.58 -20.94 -5.39
C ARG A 273 27.94 -19.64 -4.90
N GLU A 274 27.56 -18.77 -5.83
CA GLU A 274 26.64 -17.66 -5.53
C GLU A 274 25.29 -18.19 -5.04
N THR A 275 24.68 -17.52 -4.07
CA THR A 275 23.33 -17.84 -3.59
C THR A 275 22.56 -16.57 -3.22
N GLU A 276 21.25 -16.53 -3.49
CA GLU A 276 20.38 -15.43 -3.05
C GLU A 276 20.12 -15.44 -1.52
N GLY A 277 20.65 -16.43 -0.81
CA GLY A 277 20.48 -16.66 0.62
C GLY A 277 19.89 -18.04 0.92
N PHE A 278 19.21 -18.17 2.05
CA PHE A 278 18.76 -19.45 2.61
C PHE A 278 17.27 -19.45 2.97
N VAL A 279 16.66 -20.63 2.87
CA VAL A 279 15.39 -20.95 3.52
C VAL A 279 15.69 -21.81 4.73
N ILE A 280 15.34 -21.29 5.90
CA ILE A 280 15.58 -21.90 7.20
C ILE A 280 14.29 -22.58 7.65
N ARG A 281 14.40 -23.86 8.00
CA ARG A 281 13.31 -24.73 8.43
C ARG A 281 13.51 -25.09 9.88
N CYS A 282 12.48 -24.96 10.67
CA CYS A 282 12.49 -25.34 12.07
C CYS A 282 11.07 -25.68 12.52
N GLN A 283 10.87 -25.84 13.82
CA GLN A 283 9.53 -25.99 14.38
C GLN A 283 9.16 -24.77 15.22
N MET A 284 7.94 -24.28 15.08
CA MET A 284 7.39 -23.18 15.87
C MET A 284 6.29 -23.67 16.81
N GLY A 285 6.24 -23.11 18.02
CA GLY A 285 5.22 -23.36 19.03
C GLY A 285 4.76 -22.05 19.66
N GLU A 286 3.49 -21.96 20.05
CA GLU A 286 2.93 -20.72 20.61
C GLU A 286 3.58 -20.39 21.96
N GLY A 287 4.28 -19.26 22.06
CA GLY A 287 5.07 -18.90 23.24
C GLY A 287 6.21 -19.88 23.55
N GLY A 288 6.74 -20.56 22.53
CA GLY A 288 7.78 -21.59 22.66
C GLY A 288 7.27 -22.91 23.26
N ARG A 289 5.98 -23.23 23.09
CA ARG A 289 5.34 -24.41 23.70
C ARG A 289 4.66 -25.33 22.67
N PRO A 290 4.55 -26.64 22.95
CA PRO A 290 3.75 -27.56 22.13
C PRO A 290 2.27 -27.13 22.03
N PRO A 291 1.56 -27.47 20.95
CA PRO A 291 2.00 -28.30 19.83
C PRO A 291 2.92 -27.55 18.85
N TYR A 292 4.05 -28.18 18.53
CA TYR A 292 4.98 -27.67 17.53
C TYR A 292 4.51 -28.03 16.12
N HIS A 293 4.71 -27.14 15.17
CA HIS A 293 4.43 -27.33 13.75
C HIS A 293 5.62 -26.87 12.90
N ASP A 294 5.75 -27.44 11.69
CA ASP A 294 6.80 -27.04 10.76
C ASP A 294 6.63 -25.58 10.37
N TRP A 295 7.69 -24.80 10.49
CA TRP A 295 7.67 -23.37 10.22
C TRP A 295 8.96 -22.92 9.57
N PHE A 296 8.82 -22.13 8.51
CA PHE A 296 9.94 -21.68 7.69
C PHE A 296 10.07 -20.16 7.75
N PHE A 297 11.30 -19.68 7.70
CA PHE A 297 11.64 -18.30 7.39
C PHE A 297 12.74 -18.25 6.32
N LYS A 298 13.05 -17.07 5.80
CA LYS A 298 14.12 -16.90 4.81
C LYS A 298 15.06 -15.77 5.23
N TYR A 299 16.34 -15.97 4.97
CA TYR A 299 17.37 -14.93 5.06
C TYR A 299 17.86 -14.71 3.63
N LYS A 300 17.78 -13.47 3.15
CA LYS A 300 18.20 -13.10 1.80
C LYS A 300 19.40 -12.18 1.86
N PHE A 301 20.38 -12.44 1.01
CA PHE A 301 21.47 -11.50 0.81
C PHE A 301 20.97 -10.35 -0.05
N GLU A 302 21.14 -9.11 0.43
CA GLU A 302 20.69 -7.93 -0.31
C GLU A 302 21.54 -7.76 -1.57
N GLU A 303 22.85 -7.70 -1.42
CA GLU A 303 23.78 -7.39 -2.49
C GLU A 303 24.70 -8.59 -2.81
N PRO A 304 25.24 -8.70 -4.04
CA PRO A 304 25.00 -7.85 -5.21
C PRO A 304 23.65 -8.12 -5.92
N TYR A 305 22.80 -9.00 -5.38
CA TYR A 305 21.59 -9.49 -6.04
C TYR A 305 20.50 -8.44 -6.25
N LEU A 306 20.37 -7.45 -5.35
CA LEU A 306 19.45 -6.33 -5.50
C LEU A 306 19.95 -5.36 -6.58
N MET A 307 21.26 -5.06 -6.62
CA MET A 307 21.89 -4.38 -7.75
C MET A 307 21.62 -5.08 -9.09
N TYR A 308 21.85 -6.40 -9.19
CA TYR A 308 21.61 -7.18 -10.41
C TYR A 308 20.13 -7.15 -10.86
N ARG A 309 19.19 -7.23 -9.91
CA ARG A 309 17.76 -7.05 -10.19
C ARG A 309 17.43 -5.66 -10.70
N GLN A 310 18.01 -4.62 -10.10
CA GLN A 310 17.84 -3.24 -10.53
C GLN A 310 18.34 -3.06 -11.97
N TRP A 311 19.52 -3.60 -12.28
CA TRP A 311 20.08 -3.60 -13.64
C TRP A 311 19.12 -4.25 -14.64
N ARG A 312 18.60 -5.44 -14.33
CA ARG A 312 17.63 -6.14 -15.19
C ARG A 312 16.37 -5.31 -15.46
N GLU A 313 15.72 -4.80 -14.43
CA GLU A 313 14.48 -4.03 -14.59
C GLU A 313 14.72 -2.66 -15.25
N CYS A 314 15.89 -2.04 -15.01
CA CYS A 314 16.30 -0.81 -15.69
C CYS A 314 16.57 -1.02 -17.18
N THR A 315 17.22 -2.12 -17.57
CA THR A 315 17.42 -2.46 -19.00
C THR A 315 16.09 -2.76 -19.68
N LYS A 316 15.17 -3.48 -19.04
CA LYS A 316 13.78 -3.65 -19.54
C LYS A 316 13.04 -2.32 -19.69
N ALA A 317 13.27 -1.35 -18.78
CA ALA A 317 12.72 -0.01 -18.93
C ALA A 317 13.28 0.71 -20.17
N ILE A 318 14.60 0.65 -20.41
CA ILE A 318 15.25 1.23 -21.61
C ILE A 318 14.68 0.62 -22.89
N ILE A 319 14.58 -0.70 -22.99
CA ILE A 319 14.03 -1.40 -24.17
C ILE A 319 12.58 -0.98 -24.40
N ALA A 320 11.78 -0.87 -23.33
CA ALA A 320 10.40 -0.39 -23.38
C ALA A 320 10.26 1.15 -23.55
N LYS A 321 11.36 1.88 -23.80
CA LYS A 321 11.41 3.35 -23.95
C LYS A 321 10.82 4.11 -22.74
N ARG A 322 10.97 3.55 -21.54
CA ARG A 322 10.57 4.14 -20.26
C ARG A 322 11.80 4.61 -19.47
N TYR A 323 11.59 5.59 -18.59
CA TYR A 323 12.66 6.05 -17.70
C TYR A 323 13.03 4.95 -16.66
N PRO A 324 14.31 4.58 -16.52
CA PRO A 324 14.74 3.59 -15.54
C PRO A 324 14.56 4.07 -14.09
N ASN A 325 14.04 3.20 -13.21
CA ASN A 325 13.86 3.52 -11.80
C ASN A 325 15.06 3.01 -10.98
N ILE A 326 16.05 3.90 -10.78
CA ILE A 326 17.28 3.63 -10.04
C ILE A 326 17.06 4.01 -8.57
N LYS A 327 17.17 3.03 -7.66
CA LYS A 327 16.94 3.18 -6.21
C LYS A 327 18.24 3.18 -5.40
N LYS A 328 19.10 2.17 -5.57
CA LYS A 328 20.44 2.07 -4.98
C LYS A 328 21.51 2.17 -6.09
N HIS A 329 22.81 2.09 -5.74
CA HIS A 329 23.92 1.88 -6.70
C HIS A 329 23.92 2.83 -7.90
N LYS A 330 23.63 4.12 -7.66
CA LYS A 330 23.22 5.03 -8.73
C LYS A 330 24.31 5.20 -9.78
N LYS A 331 25.56 5.43 -9.35
CA LYS A 331 26.71 5.69 -10.22
C LYS A 331 26.99 4.47 -11.11
N ILE A 332 27.22 3.30 -10.51
CA ILE A 332 27.51 2.08 -11.28
C ILE A 332 26.31 1.66 -12.14
N THR A 333 25.07 1.91 -11.71
CA THR A 333 23.88 1.64 -12.53
C THR A 333 23.78 2.59 -13.72
N GLU A 334 24.10 3.88 -13.58
CA GLU A 334 24.14 4.81 -14.73
C GLU A 334 25.22 4.41 -15.75
N GLU A 335 26.37 3.88 -15.28
CA GLU A 335 27.45 3.35 -16.11
C GLU A 335 27.05 2.03 -16.81
N TYR A 336 26.45 1.09 -16.08
CA TYR A 336 25.85 -0.14 -16.63
C TYR A 336 24.78 0.17 -17.69
N LEU A 337 23.93 1.17 -17.46
CA LEU A 337 22.89 1.56 -18.43
C LEU A 337 23.46 2.29 -19.65
N GLN A 338 24.65 2.90 -19.56
CA GLN A 338 25.39 3.36 -20.74
C GLN A 338 25.93 2.16 -21.54
N TYR A 339 26.54 1.18 -20.86
CA TYR A 339 26.98 -0.07 -21.48
C TYR A 339 25.82 -0.80 -22.20
N ALA A 340 24.70 -1.02 -21.50
CA ALA A 340 23.51 -1.69 -22.04
C ALA A 340 22.96 -0.96 -23.28
N ARG A 341 22.94 0.38 -23.29
CA ARG A 341 22.54 1.16 -24.48
C ARG A 341 23.49 0.94 -25.66
N ARG A 342 24.81 0.83 -25.44
CA ARG A 342 25.77 0.53 -26.52
C ARG A 342 25.51 -0.86 -27.10
N GLN A 343 25.34 -1.88 -26.25
CA GLN A 343 25.05 -3.25 -26.68
C GLN A 343 23.74 -3.36 -27.46
N LEU A 344 22.66 -2.74 -26.96
CA LEU A 344 21.35 -2.70 -27.63
C LEU A 344 21.38 -1.94 -28.97
N ALA A 345 22.22 -0.91 -29.09
CA ALA A 345 22.41 -0.18 -30.34
C ALA A 345 23.23 -0.97 -31.38
N GLN A 346 24.22 -1.75 -30.93
CA GLN A 346 25.03 -2.62 -31.79
C GLN A 346 24.25 -3.85 -32.29
N ASN A 347 23.42 -4.45 -31.43
CA ASN A 347 22.58 -5.60 -31.79
C ASN A 347 21.14 -5.44 -31.27
N PRO A 348 20.22 -4.87 -32.06
CA PRO A 348 18.83 -4.67 -31.67
C PRO A 348 18.06 -5.95 -31.26
N ARG A 349 18.47 -7.13 -31.75
CA ARG A 349 17.83 -8.42 -31.40
C ARG A 349 17.96 -8.76 -29.91
N LEU A 350 18.99 -8.24 -29.24
CA LEU A 350 19.15 -8.40 -27.80
C LEU A 350 17.93 -7.85 -27.05
N GLY A 351 17.31 -6.76 -27.51
CA GLY A 351 16.13 -6.18 -26.84
C GLY A 351 14.90 -7.10 -26.85
N GLU A 352 14.71 -7.89 -27.90
CA GLU A 352 13.62 -8.87 -28.00
C GLU A 352 13.89 -10.07 -27.08
N GLN A 353 15.12 -10.59 -27.08
CA GLN A 353 15.56 -11.69 -26.23
C GLN A 353 15.50 -11.32 -24.73
N TYR A 354 15.94 -10.12 -24.36
CA TYR A 354 15.95 -9.63 -22.99
C TYR A 354 14.53 -9.46 -22.39
N ASN A 355 13.55 -9.10 -23.24
CA ASN A 355 12.15 -9.09 -22.84
C ASN A 355 11.57 -10.50 -22.62
N LYS A 356 12.16 -11.53 -23.26
CA LYS A 356 11.89 -12.96 -23.04
C LYS A 356 12.80 -13.58 -21.96
N ASN A 357 13.52 -12.78 -21.16
CA ASN A 357 14.46 -13.23 -20.13
C ASN A 357 15.64 -14.07 -20.68
N HIS A 358 16.24 -13.66 -21.80
CA HIS A 358 17.53 -14.19 -22.28
C HIS A 358 18.53 -13.05 -22.56
N GLY A 359 19.81 -13.29 -22.30
CA GLY A 359 20.89 -12.31 -22.39
C GLY A 359 20.96 -11.32 -21.22
N ILE A 360 20.26 -11.59 -20.12
CA ILE A 360 20.32 -10.79 -18.88
C ILE A 360 21.68 -10.96 -18.24
N ILE A 361 22.07 -12.21 -18.02
CA ILE A 361 23.33 -12.58 -17.36
C ILE A 361 24.49 -12.18 -18.26
N ALA A 362 24.45 -12.51 -19.55
CA ALA A 362 25.48 -12.09 -20.51
C ALA A 362 25.69 -10.57 -20.57
N MET A 363 24.62 -9.76 -20.46
CA MET A 363 24.74 -8.29 -20.42
C MET A 363 25.28 -7.77 -19.09
N ARG A 364 25.05 -8.48 -17.97
CA ARG A 364 25.67 -8.18 -16.68
C ARG A 364 27.16 -8.52 -16.72
N GLU A 365 27.50 -9.77 -17.03
CA GLU A 365 28.89 -10.25 -17.04
C GLU A 365 29.76 -9.45 -18.01
N GLY A 366 29.24 -9.13 -19.20
CA GLY A 366 29.97 -8.29 -20.16
C GLY A 366 30.29 -6.88 -19.65
N PHE A 367 29.46 -6.32 -18.76
CA PHE A 367 29.75 -5.04 -18.09
C PHE A 367 30.77 -5.20 -16.96
N LEU A 368 30.62 -6.23 -16.12
CA LEU A 368 31.57 -6.56 -15.05
C LEU A 368 32.97 -6.82 -15.63
N GLN A 369 33.04 -7.55 -16.75
CA GLN A 369 34.27 -7.82 -17.49
C GLN A 369 34.88 -6.55 -18.12
N GLU A 370 34.07 -5.64 -18.69
CA GLU A 370 34.57 -4.34 -19.19
C GLU A 370 35.14 -3.48 -18.05
N ARG A 371 34.57 -3.60 -16.84
CA ARG A 371 35.05 -2.92 -15.62
C ARG A 371 36.28 -3.56 -15.00
N GLY A 372 36.52 -4.86 -15.23
CA GLY A 372 37.55 -5.62 -14.52
C GLY A 372 37.26 -5.80 -13.03
N LEU A 373 35.98 -5.80 -12.64
CA LEU A 373 35.50 -5.93 -11.26
C LEU A 373 34.35 -6.93 -11.20
N ASN A 374 34.26 -7.71 -10.12
CA ASN A 374 33.11 -8.54 -9.83
C ASN A 374 32.00 -7.77 -9.06
N GLY A 375 30.86 -8.42 -8.82
CA GLY A 375 29.72 -7.79 -8.18
C GLY A 375 29.96 -7.38 -6.72
N SER A 376 30.60 -8.23 -5.91
CA SER A 376 30.88 -7.93 -4.50
C SER A 376 31.96 -6.86 -4.36
N GLU A 377 32.98 -6.87 -5.22
CA GLU A 377 33.97 -5.78 -5.34
C GLU A 377 33.32 -4.44 -5.66
N ILE A 378 32.34 -4.39 -6.58
CA ILE A 378 31.59 -3.16 -6.87
C ILE A 378 30.85 -2.66 -5.62
N ILE A 379 30.21 -3.58 -4.88
CA ILE A 379 29.46 -3.24 -3.66
C ILE A 379 30.41 -2.79 -2.54
N GLN A 380 31.58 -3.41 -2.41
CA GLN A 380 32.63 -3.00 -1.48
C GLN A 380 33.24 -1.65 -1.87
N MET A 381 33.56 -1.43 -3.14
CA MET A 381 34.00 -0.11 -3.65
C MET A 381 32.91 0.95 -3.54
N GLU A 382 31.62 0.58 -3.54
CA GLU A 382 30.52 1.49 -3.21
C GLU A 382 30.28 1.63 -1.70
N SER A 383 30.69 0.71 -0.83
CA SER A 383 30.62 0.89 0.63
C SER A 383 31.81 1.72 1.15
N GLU A 384 33.00 1.52 0.59
CA GLU A 384 34.25 2.23 0.87
C GLU A 384 34.34 3.57 0.13
N GLY A 385 33.88 3.63 -1.12
CA GLY A 385 33.95 4.80 -2.00
C GLY A 385 32.62 5.47 -2.33
N SER A 386 31.48 4.94 -1.85
CA SER A 386 30.16 5.56 -2.00
C SER A 386 29.24 5.44 -0.77
N LYS A 387 29.83 5.47 0.43
CA LYS A 387 29.33 6.48 1.37
C LYS A 387 29.56 7.85 0.72
N GLU A 388 28.63 8.25 -0.17
CA GLU A 388 28.26 9.67 -0.26
C GLU A 388 27.97 10.05 1.18
N GLU A 389 28.91 10.73 1.82
CA GLU A 389 28.83 11.03 3.23
C GLU A 389 27.66 11.98 3.41
N VAL A 390 26.50 11.41 3.74
CA VAL A 390 25.25 12.16 3.87
C VAL A 390 25.46 13.11 5.04
N THR A 391 25.81 14.34 4.70
CA THR A 391 26.14 15.43 5.62
C THR A 391 25.01 16.43 5.69
N ARG A 392 24.04 16.35 4.77
CA ARG A 392 22.90 17.26 4.67
C ARG A 392 21.77 16.74 3.79
N ASP A 393 20.70 17.54 3.71
CA ASP A 393 19.52 17.39 2.87
C ASP A 393 18.68 16.15 3.20
N VAL A 394 18.59 15.81 4.49
CA VAL A 394 17.83 14.67 5.02
C VAL A 394 16.52 15.12 5.67
N VAL A 395 15.44 14.39 5.40
CA VAL A 395 14.12 14.61 6.02
C VAL A 395 13.72 13.41 6.86
N LEU A 396 13.56 13.62 8.18
CA LEU A 396 12.98 12.60 9.06
C LEU A 396 11.45 12.73 8.99
N VAL A 397 10.76 11.66 8.60
CA VAL A 397 9.31 11.62 8.36
C VAL A 397 8.65 10.67 9.36
N PRO A 398 8.03 11.16 10.45
CA PRO A 398 7.27 10.31 11.35
C PRO A 398 6.07 9.69 10.63
N VAL A 399 5.89 8.38 10.80
CA VAL A 399 4.71 7.63 10.38
C VAL A 399 4.06 7.08 11.64
N ALA A 400 3.09 7.83 12.17
CA ALA A 400 2.58 7.71 13.53
C ALA A 400 1.09 8.05 13.64
N SER A 401 0.43 7.54 14.68
CA SER A 401 -0.88 8.05 15.11
C SER A 401 -0.73 9.15 16.19
N LEU A 402 -1.85 9.69 16.68
CA LEU A 402 -1.82 10.66 17.78
C LEU A 402 -1.36 9.99 19.08
N GLY A 403 -0.61 10.70 19.91
CA GLY A 403 -0.12 10.18 21.20
C GLY A 403 1.16 9.31 21.14
N CYS A 404 1.70 9.00 19.95
CA CYS A 404 2.91 8.18 19.80
C CYS A 404 4.23 8.82 20.30
N GLY A 405 4.26 10.12 20.63
CA GLY A 405 5.49 10.81 21.09
C GLY A 405 6.34 11.48 19.99
N LYS A 406 5.93 11.36 18.72
CA LYS A 406 6.47 12.03 17.51
C LYS A 406 7.13 13.40 17.74
N THR A 407 6.40 14.34 18.34
CA THR A 407 6.87 15.72 18.56
C THR A 407 7.94 15.81 19.64
N THR A 408 7.82 15.02 20.71
CA THR A 408 8.81 14.95 21.80
C THR A 408 10.15 14.43 21.29
N VAL A 409 10.14 13.34 20.50
CA VAL A 409 11.34 12.79 19.86
C VAL A 409 11.93 13.80 18.86
N GLY A 410 11.10 14.41 18.01
CA GLY A 410 11.56 15.42 17.04
C GLY A 410 12.21 16.64 17.68
N LEU A 411 11.67 17.12 18.81
CA LEU A 411 12.23 18.23 19.59
C LEU A 411 13.56 17.86 20.25
N ALA A 412 13.66 16.66 20.84
CA ALA A 412 14.91 16.19 21.45
C ALA A 412 16.02 16.01 20.39
N LEU A 413 15.71 15.48 19.21
CA LEU A 413 16.65 15.41 18.08
C LEU A 413 17.11 16.81 17.61
N ALA A 414 16.18 17.75 17.46
CA ALA A 414 16.51 19.14 17.12
C ALA A 414 17.42 19.80 18.16
N LYS A 415 17.17 19.55 19.45
CA LYS A 415 17.96 20.05 20.59
C LYS A 415 19.38 19.46 20.65
N LEU A 416 19.52 18.16 20.40
CA LEU A 416 20.80 17.44 20.47
C LEU A 416 21.74 17.79 19.32
N PHE A 417 21.21 17.90 18.09
CA PHE A 417 22.03 17.99 16.87
C PHE A 417 21.89 19.32 16.11
N ASN A 418 21.16 20.30 16.65
CA ASN A 418 20.86 21.57 16.00
C ASN A 418 20.22 21.40 14.61
N TRP A 419 19.25 20.48 14.53
CA TRP A 419 18.49 20.17 13.31
C TRP A 419 17.21 21.00 13.23
N GLY A 420 16.70 21.20 12.01
CA GLY A 420 15.44 21.90 11.81
C GLY A 420 14.23 21.02 12.16
N GLN A 421 13.11 21.61 12.57
CA GLN A 421 11.84 20.90 12.70
C GLN A 421 10.72 21.77 12.14
N VAL A 422 9.91 21.19 11.25
CA VAL A 422 8.64 21.79 10.84
C VAL A 422 7.53 20.99 11.49
N GLN A 423 6.81 21.59 12.43
CA GLN A 423 5.63 20.99 13.04
C GLN A 423 4.40 21.36 12.22
N ASN A 424 3.73 20.38 11.62
CA ASN A 424 2.54 20.57 10.81
C ASN A 424 1.42 21.28 11.59
N ASP A 425 1.35 21.04 12.90
CA ASP A 425 0.35 21.64 13.79
C ASP A 425 0.68 23.12 14.08
N ASN A 426 1.96 23.51 13.95
CA ASN A 426 2.39 24.92 13.98
C ASN A 426 2.17 25.68 12.65
N ILE A 427 1.58 25.05 11.63
CA ILE A 427 1.20 25.74 10.38
C ILE A 427 -0.30 26.09 10.45
N PRO A 428 -0.68 27.39 10.37
CA PRO A 428 -2.09 27.79 10.35
C PRO A 428 -2.88 27.13 9.21
N LYS A 429 -4.17 26.84 9.47
CA LYS A 429 -5.09 26.22 8.52
C LYS A 429 -5.31 27.14 7.30
N GLN A 430 -4.66 26.80 6.19
CA GLN A 430 -4.64 27.60 4.97
C GLN A 430 -4.82 26.74 3.70
N LYS A 431 -5.18 27.38 2.58
CA LYS A 431 -5.22 26.72 1.28
C LYS A 431 -3.81 26.22 0.91
N ASN A 432 -3.71 25.00 0.40
CA ASN A 432 -2.43 24.34 0.10
C ASN A 432 -1.50 24.14 1.31
N LYS A 433 -2.02 24.03 2.55
CA LYS A 433 -1.22 23.69 3.74
C LYS A 433 -0.18 22.56 3.52
N PRO A 434 -0.47 21.44 2.84
CA PRO A 434 0.53 20.40 2.58
C PRO A 434 1.74 20.89 1.75
N LYS A 435 1.52 21.82 0.81
CA LYS A 435 2.59 22.46 0.04
C LYS A 435 3.38 23.44 0.91
N LYS A 436 2.71 24.25 1.74
CA LYS A 436 3.41 25.14 2.71
C LYS A 436 4.32 24.34 3.65
N PHE A 437 3.85 23.20 4.15
CA PHE A 437 4.64 22.27 4.95
C PHE A 437 5.90 21.78 4.23
N ALA A 438 5.78 21.35 2.97
CA ALA A 438 6.94 20.98 2.15
C ALA A 438 7.86 22.17 1.83
N THR A 439 7.31 23.36 1.54
CA THR A 439 8.09 24.59 1.34
C THR A 439 8.90 24.94 2.59
N ASP A 440 8.32 24.82 3.78
CA ASP A 440 9.01 25.11 5.05
C ASP A 440 10.12 24.10 5.33
N ILE A 441 9.91 22.82 4.98
CA ILE A 441 10.96 21.79 5.04
C ILE A 441 12.11 22.17 4.09
N ASN A 442 11.80 22.52 2.84
CA ASN A 442 12.80 22.94 1.85
C ASN A 442 13.57 24.20 2.29
N MET A 443 12.90 25.16 2.95
CA MET A 443 13.55 26.35 3.51
C MET A 443 14.49 26.01 4.68
N LEU A 444 14.09 25.10 5.59
CA LEU A 444 14.98 24.67 6.68
C LEU A 444 16.15 23.81 6.19
N LEU A 445 15.99 23.00 5.14
CA LEU A 445 17.10 22.21 4.55
C LEU A 445 18.20 23.08 3.91
N ALA A 446 17.90 24.35 3.58
CA ALA A 446 18.92 25.29 3.14
C ALA A 446 19.95 25.59 4.26
N VAL A 447 19.49 25.62 5.53
CA VAL A 447 20.28 26.05 6.69
C VAL A 447 20.64 24.92 7.66
N HIS A 448 19.84 23.86 7.75
CA HIS A 448 20.11 22.67 8.57
C HIS A 448 20.41 21.43 7.70
N PRO A 449 21.29 20.52 8.15
CA PRO A 449 21.58 19.30 7.43
C PRO A 449 20.42 18.28 7.46
N VAL A 450 19.60 18.33 8.51
CA VAL A 450 18.46 17.44 8.69
C VAL A 450 17.25 18.27 9.10
N VAL A 451 16.06 17.90 8.62
CA VAL A 451 14.78 18.50 9.03
C VAL A 451 13.79 17.42 9.44
N ILE A 452 13.25 17.53 10.66
CA ILE A 452 12.14 16.69 11.12
C ILE A 452 10.83 17.25 10.57
N ALA A 453 10.18 16.49 9.69
CA ALA A 453 8.87 16.78 9.13
C ALA A 453 7.74 16.30 10.05
N ASP A 454 7.58 16.94 11.21
CA ASP A 454 6.66 16.54 12.27
C ASP A 454 5.18 16.68 11.85
N ARG A 455 4.67 15.60 11.25
CA ARG A 455 3.28 15.31 10.88
C ARG A 455 3.05 13.82 11.10
N ASN A 456 1.80 13.39 11.21
CA ASN A 456 1.47 11.97 11.44
C ASN A 456 1.86 11.06 10.26
N ASN A 457 1.68 11.51 9.00
CA ASN A 457 1.93 10.74 7.76
C ASN A 457 1.37 9.30 7.74
N HIS A 458 0.36 9.04 8.57
CA HIS A 458 -0.23 7.73 8.83
C HIS A 458 -0.84 7.07 7.59
N GLN A 459 -1.26 7.86 6.59
CA GLN A 459 -1.81 7.34 5.35
C GLN A 459 -0.77 7.39 4.22
N ARG A 460 -0.79 6.38 3.35
CA ARG A 460 0.12 6.24 2.20
C ARG A 460 0.15 7.48 1.31
N ARG A 461 -1.01 8.09 1.07
CA ARG A 461 -1.16 9.35 0.30
C ARG A 461 -0.44 10.56 0.93
N GLU A 462 -0.27 10.56 2.25
CA GLU A 462 0.44 11.65 2.96
C GLU A 462 1.95 11.53 2.75
N ARG A 463 2.45 10.28 2.76
CA ARG A 463 3.84 9.93 2.44
C ARG A 463 4.19 10.22 0.98
N GLU A 464 3.29 9.86 0.06
CA GLU A 464 3.42 10.21 -1.36
C GLU A 464 3.52 11.73 -1.57
N GLN A 465 2.62 12.49 -0.95
CA GLN A 465 2.60 13.95 -1.08
C GLN A 465 3.86 14.63 -0.52
N ILE A 466 4.35 14.23 0.66
CA ILE A 466 5.53 14.88 1.23
C ILE A 466 6.80 14.56 0.43
N ILE A 467 6.97 13.31 0.01
CA ILE A 467 8.13 12.90 -0.81
C ILE A 467 8.11 13.67 -2.13
N GLN A 468 6.97 13.73 -2.83
CA GLN A 468 6.85 14.46 -4.11
C GLN A 468 7.07 15.98 -3.96
N ASP A 469 6.40 16.64 -3.02
CA ASP A 469 6.48 18.11 -2.90
C ASP A 469 7.87 18.59 -2.39
N VAL A 470 8.59 17.80 -1.60
CA VAL A 470 9.99 18.09 -1.19
C VAL A 470 10.96 17.83 -2.36
N THR A 471 10.89 16.64 -2.97
CA THR A 471 11.78 16.25 -4.09
C THR A 471 11.66 17.20 -5.30
N THR A 472 10.49 17.84 -5.48
CA THR A 472 10.28 18.86 -6.51
C THR A 472 11.24 20.05 -6.41
N ALA A 473 11.65 20.44 -5.19
CA ALA A 473 12.60 21.54 -4.98
C ALA A 473 14.03 21.06 -4.69
N ILE A 474 14.17 19.91 -4.01
CA ILE A 474 15.46 19.31 -3.65
C ILE A 474 15.49 17.86 -4.17
N PRO A 475 15.84 17.63 -5.45
CA PRO A 475 15.79 16.29 -6.06
C PRO A 475 16.75 15.26 -5.46
N ARG A 476 17.68 15.69 -4.59
CA ARG A 476 18.63 14.87 -3.85
C ARG A 476 18.25 14.64 -2.38
N ALA A 477 17.07 15.10 -1.95
CA ALA A 477 16.62 14.96 -0.57
C ALA A 477 16.47 13.48 -0.22
N ARG A 478 17.04 13.09 0.92
CA ARG A 478 16.93 11.73 1.47
C ARG A 478 15.78 11.68 2.48
N PHE A 479 14.98 10.62 2.49
CA PHE A 479 13.82 10.47 3.37
C PHE A 479 14.00 9.27 4.29
N ILE A 480 13.98 9.51 5.60
CA ILE A 480 14.06 8.46 6.61
C ILE A 480 12.72 8.39 7.34
N ALA A 481 12.05 7.25 7.29
CA ALA A 481 10.79 7.07 8.00
C ALA A 481 11.05 6.77 9.49
N LEU A 482 10.43 7.51 10.40
CA LEU A 482 10.35 7.16 11.81
C LEU A 482 9.02 6.43 12.03
N HIS A 483 9.03 5.11 11.83
CA HIS A 483 7.83 4.29 11.71
C HIS A 483 7.38 3.76 13.08
N TYR A 484 6.40 4.41 13.67
CA TYR A 484 5.77 3.91 14.88
C TYR A 484 4.86 2.73 14.52
N VAL A 485 5.21 1.52 14.95
CA VAL A 485 4.60 0.28 14.44
C VAL A 485 3.19 0.08 14.99
N HIS A 486 2.21 -0.16 14.10
CA HIS A 486 0.80 -0.45 14.45
C HIS A 486 0.29 -1.78 13.86
N ASP A 487 1.17 -2.59 13.26
CA ASP A 487 0.84 -3.81 12.53
C ASP A 487 1.57 -5.03 13.16
N PRO A 488 0.89 -6.17 13.43
CA PRO A 488 -0.49 -6.50 13.05
C PRO A 488 -1.55 -5.77 13.88
N LYS A 489 -2.49 -5.11 13.20
CA LYS A 489 -3.52 -4.28 13.85
C LYS A 489 -4.39 -5.01 14.87
N GLN A 490 -4.69 -6.29 14.62
CA GLN A 490 -5.54 -7.12 15.46
C GLN A 490 -4.95 -7.32 16.86
N GLU A 491 -3.62 -7.45 16.94
CA GLU A 491 -2.87 -7.67 18.18
C GLU A 491 -2.47 -6.34 18.83
N MET A 492 -1.98 -5.38 18.04
CA MET A 492 -1.34 -4.18 18.57
C MET A 492 -2.30 -3.04 18.88
N LEU A 493 -3.40 -2.86 18.12
CA LEU A 493 -4.29 -1.71 18.31
C LEU A 493 -4.93 -1.60 19.71
N PRO A 494 -5.32 -2.69 20.42
CA PRO A 494 -5.86 -2.57 21.77
C PRO A 494 -4.89 -1.91 22.76
N GLY A 495 -3.62 -2.34 22.77
CA GLY A 495 -2.59 -1.75 23.64
C GLY A 495 -2.18 -0.35 23.21
N ILE A 496 -2.02 -0.13 21.90
CA ILE A 496 -1.73 1.19 21.32
C ILE A 496 -2.82 2.20 21.67
N ARG A 497 -4.10 1.83 21.54
CA ARG A 497 -5.24 2.68 21.88
C ARG A 497 -5.17 3.16 23.31
N GLU A 498 -4.92 2.25 24.26
CA GLU A 498 -4.86 2.61 25.68
C GLU A 498 -3.67 3.54 25.99
N ILE A 499 -2.47 3.16 25.55
CA ILE A 499 -1.24 3.94 25.81
C ILE A 499 -1.31 5.32 25.16
N THR A 500 -1.74 5.41 23.90
CA THR A 500 -1.84 6.71 23.21
C THR A 500 -2.92 7.59 23.85
N ARG A 501 -4.07 7.02 24.24
CA ARG A 501 -5.15 7.74 24.93
C ARG A 501 -4.67 8.27 26.28
N GLN A 502 -4.01 7.44 27.08
CA GLN A 502 -3.45 7.84 28.38
C GLN A 502 -2.43 8.97 28.20
N ARG A 503 -1.54 8.89 27.21
CA ARG A 503 -0.56 9.95 26.89
C ARG A 503 -1.21 11.26 26.44
N VAL A 504 -2.30 11.21 25.67
CA VAL A 504 -3.04 12.41 25.24
C VAL A 504 -3.79 13.04 26.42
N LEU A 505 -4.40 12.24 27.30
CA LEU A 505 -5.11 12.74 28.49
C LEU A 505 -4.14 13.31 29.53
N ASN A 506 -3.07 12.59 29.88
CA ASN A 506 -2.07 13.02 30.87
C ASN A 506 -1.32 14.29 30.44
N ARG A 507 -1.23 14.57 29.13
CA ARG A 507 -0.61 15.79 28.58
C ARG A 507 -1.49 17.04 28.76
N GLY A 508 -2.77 16.89 29.11
CA GLY A 508 -3.67 18.02 29.37
C GLY A 508 -3.80 18.96 28.17
N ASP A 509 -3.71 20.26 28.43
CA ASP A 509 -3.79 21.30 27.40
C ASP A 509 -2.45 21.62 26.72
N ASN A 510 -1.36 20.93 27.07
CA ASN A 510 -0.02 21.11 26.47
C ASN A 510 0.11 20.46 25.06
N HIS A 511 -1.00 20.27 24.35
CA HIS A 511 -1.05 19.79 22.97
C HIS A 511 -1.67 20.85 22.06
N GLN A 512 -0.88 21.37 21.12
CA GLN A 512 -1.16 22.55 20.27
C GLN A 512 -2.56 22.58 19.63
N THR A 513 -3.09 21.39 19.29
CA THR A 513 -4.34 21.20 18.54
C THR A 513 -5.45 20.44 19.29
N ILE A 514 -5.20 19.90 20.49
CA ILE A 514 -6.16 19.06 21.25
C ILE A 514 -6.06 19.39 22.73
N ARG A 515 -6.95 20.27 23.22
CA ARG A 515 -7.05 20.60 24.65
C ARG A 515 -7.87 19.55 25.38
N ALA A 516 -7.22 18.69 26.17
CA ALA A 516 -7.90 17.63 26.91
C ALA A 516 -8.79 18.17 28.06
N GLY A 517 -8.56 19.40 28.52
CA GLY A 517 -9.39 20.07 29.54
C GLY A 517 -10.65 20.76 28.99
N SER A 518 -10.79 20.93 27.67
CA SER A 518 -11.87 21.74 27.06
C SER A 518 -12.73 21.02 26.03
N LYS A 519 -12.65 19.70 25.93
CA LYS A 519 -13.47 18.86 25.03
C LYS A 519 -13.98 17.62 25.77
N ASN A 520 -15.17 17.14 25.40
CA ASN A 520 -15.67 15.86 25.94
C ASN A 520 -14.72 14.73 25.53
N SER A 521 -14.39 13.84 26.47
CA SER A 521 -13.49 12.70 26.28
C SER A 521 -13.86 11.83 25.06
N GLU A 522 -15.15 11.69 24.76
CA GLU A 522 -15.68 10.94 23.61
C GLU A 522 -15.28 11.55 22.26
N GLU A 523 -15.19 12.89 22.15
CA GLU A 523 -14.77 13.56 20.92
C GLU A 523 -13.27 13.31 20.65
N ILE A 524 -12.45 13.35 21.71
CA ILE A 524 -11.02 13.05 21.63
C ILE A 524 -10.81 11.60 21.20
N ILE A 525 -11.54 10.65 21.80
CA ILE A 525 -11.52 9.23 21.42
C ILE A 525 -11.91 9.07 19.94
N GLY A 526 -13.00 9.68 19.48
CA GLY A 526 -13.45 9.61 18.09
C GLY A 526 -12.41 10.13 17.09
N ILE A 527 -11.68 11.19 17.43
CA ILE A 527 -10.57 11.70 16.61
C ILE A 527 -9.42 10.68 16.56
N MET A 528 -9.00 10.14 17.73
CA MET A 528 -7.90 9.17 17.83
C MET A 528 -8.21 7.87 17.08
N GLU A 529 -9.41 7.31 17.25
CA GLU A 529 -9.90 6.15 16.49
C GLU A 529 -9.86 6.39 14.97
N GLY A 530 -10.16 7.61 14.53
CA GLY A 530 -10.00 8.00 13.14
C GLY A 530 -8.57 7.85 12.62
N PHE A 531 -7.56 8.22 13.42
CA PHE A 531 -6.15 8.03 13.03
C PHE A 531 -5.73 6.55 13.08
N LEU A 532 -6.13 5.79 14.11
CA LEU A 532 -5.79 4.38 14.24
C LEU A 532 -6.40 3.51 13.14
N THR A 533 -7.68 3.71 12.83
CA THR A 533 -8.37 2.99 11.74
C THR A 533 -7.74 3.26 10.38
N ARG A 534 -7.41 4.52 10.08
CA ARG A 534 -6.80 4.95 8.80
C ARG A 534 -5.29 4.78 8.72
N PHE A 535 -4.62 4.31 9.78
CA PHE A 535 -3.18 4.07 9.73
C PHE A 535 -2.83 3.01 8.67
N GLU A 536 -1.81 3.26 7.86
CA GLU A 536 -1.25 2.35 6.87
C GLU A 536 0.24 2.21 7.15
N GLY A 537 0.69 1.07 7.69
CA GLY A 537 2.11 0.83 7.96
C GLY A 537 3.01 1.02 6.73
N VAL A 538 4.29 1.32 7.00
CA VAL A 538 5.30 1.50 5.94
C VAL A 538 5.55 0.16 5.23
N ASN A 539 5.63 0.18 3.90
CA ASN A 539 5.89 -1.00 3.10
C ASN A 539 6.81 -0.68 1.91
N THR A 540 8.12 -0.89 2.08
CA THR A 540 9.18 -0.51 1.12
C THR A 540 9.13 -1.28 -0.22
N ASP A 541 8.34 -2.35 -0.34
CA ASP A 541 8.10 -3.04 -1.61
C ASP A 541 7.30 -2.21 -2.63
N ARG A 542 6.62 -1.13 -2.21
CA ARG A 542 5.70 -0.35 -3.06
C ARG A 542 5.85 1.16 -2.91
N VAL A 543 5.61 1.88 -4.01
CA VAL A 543 5.50 3.35 -4.05
C VAL A 543 4.35 3.81 -3.13
N PRO A 544 4.50 4.89 -2.33
CA PRO A 544 5.66 5.79 -2.23
C PRO A 544 6.72 5.33 -1.22
N ASP A 545 6.39 4.36 -0.36
CA ASP A 545 7.21 3.94 0.76
C ASP A 545 8.56 3.33 0.31
N SER A 546 8.62 2.82 -0.92
CA SER A 546 9.84 2.41 -1.60
C SER A 546 10.80 3.54 -1.99
N TYR A 547 10.49 4.79 -1.60
CA TYR A 547 11.34 5.98 -1.74
C TYR A 547 11.84 6.51 -0.38
N PHE A 548 11.56 5.81 0.73
CA PHE A 548 12.36 6.00 1.94
C PHE A 548 13.73 5.35 1.72
N ASP A 549 14.80 6.10 2.00
CA ASP A 549 16.16 5.58 1.99
C ASP A 549 16.41 4.65 3.18
N GLU A 550 15.72 4.89 4.31
CA GLU A 550 15.76 4.07 5.51
C GLU A 550 14.43 4.13 6.29
N VAL A 551 14.12 3.08 7.04
CA VAL A 551 12.94 2.98 7.91
C VAL A 551 13.39 2.55 9.30
N ILE A 552 13.23 3.44 10.28
CA ILE A 552 13.52 3.17 11.69
C ILE A 552 12.20 2.80 12.36
N ASP A 553 12.02 1.51 12.66
CA ASP A 553 10.87 0.99 13.41
C ASP A 553 10.94 1.45 14.88
N LEU A 554 9.84 2.02 15.38
CA LEU A 554 9.69 2.56 16.73
C LEU A 554 8.51 1.90 17.44
N ASP A 555 8.69 1.60 18.72
CA ASP A 555 7.64 0.99 19.54
C ASP A 555 6.73 2.09 20.11
N VAL A 556 5.44 2.02 19.78
CA VAL A 556 4.42 2.93 20.32
C VAL A 556 4.28 2.82 21.83
N ALA A 557 4.48 1.62 22.40
CA ALA A 557 4.37 1.36 23.82
C ALA A 557 5.58 1.86 24.61
N ALA A 558 6.78 1.81 24.03
CA ALA A 558 8.00 2.33 24.63
C ALA A 558 7.93 3.85 24.88
N SER A 559 8.73 4.35 25.81
CA SER A 559 8.82 5.78 26.13
C SER A 559 9.38 6.58 24.94
N SER A 560 9.17 7.91 24.96
CA SER A 560 9.82 8.80 23.98
C SER A 560 11.35 8.82 24.15
N ARG A 561 11.86 8.46 25.34
CA ARG A 561 13.29 8.40 25.65
C ARG A 561 13.95 7.15 25.06
N GLU A 562 13.33 5.98 25.17
CA GLU A 562 13.79 4.75 24.49
C GLU A 562 13.76 4.92 22.97
N ASN A 563 12.64 5.42 22.43
CA ASN A 563 12.51 5.68 20.99
C ASN A 563 13.52 6.71 20.47
N LEU A 564 13.85 7.74 21.25
CA LEU A 564 14.92 8.69 20.89
C LEU A 564 16.27 7.99 20.76
N GLU A 565 16.61 7.09 21.67
CA GLU A 565 17.86 6.33 21.62
C GLU A 565 17.89 5.35 20.45
N THR A 566 16.77 4.69 20.13
CA THR A 566 16.64 3.87 18.92
C THR A 566 16.91 4.69 17.66
N VAL A 567 16.31 5.89 17.52
CA VAL A 567 16.55 6.78 16.38
C VAL A 567 18.02 7.23 16.33
N VAL A 568 18.60 7.64 17.45
CA VAL A 568 19.99 8.08 17.53
C VAL A 568 20.97 6.97 17.14
N LYS A 569 20.77 5.74 17.65
CA LYS A 569 21.64 4.59 17.35
C LYS A 569 21.55 4.19 15.88
N ALA A 570 20.34 4.13 15.32
CA ALA A 570 20.15 3.86 13.90
C ALA A 570 20.80 4.95 13.02
N LEU A 571 20.54 6.23 13.31
CA LEU A 571 21.15 7.34 12.56
C LEU A 571 22.68 7.42 12.70
N HIS A 572 23.26 6.97 13.84
CA HIS A 572 24.70 6.86 13.99
C HIS A 572 25.29 5.74 13.14
N ALA A 573 24.66 4.56 13.14
CA ALA A 573 25.10 3.42 12.34
C ALA A 573 25.02 3.69 10.82
N SER A 574 23.88 4.20 10.37
CA SER A 574 23.58 4.42 8.94
C SER A 574 24.16 5.75 8.42
N TYR A 575 24.19 6.81 9.23
CA TYR A 575 24.66 8.15 8.86
C TYR A 575 25.64 8.76 9.89
N PRO A 576 26.82 8.15 10.10
CA PRO A 576 27.80 8.59 11.12
C PRO A 576 28.35 10.01 10.90
N LYS A 577 28.09 10.66 9.76
CA LYS A 577 28.45 12.07 9.52
C LYS A 577 27.38 13.07 9.97
N LEU A 578 26.12 12.64 10.11
CA LEU A 578 25.02 13.41 10.73
C LEU A 578 25.05 13.27 12.25
N VAL A 579 25.21 12.04 12.74
CA VAL A 579 25.33 11.71 14.18
C VAL A 579 26.73 11.13 14.39
N ARG A 580 27.71 11.99 14.70
CA ARG A 580 29.12 11.59 14.84
C ARG A 580 29.40 10.80 16.11
N GLU A 581 28.71 11.14 17.17
CA GLU A 581 28.80 10.52 18.49
C GLU A 581 27.36 10.29 18.98
N VAL A 582 27.12 9.14 19.60
CA VAL A 582 25.86 8.84 20.28
C VAL A 582 25.84 9.63 21.59
N PRO A 583 24.89 10.57 21.81
CA PRO A 583 24.79 11.29 23.07
C PRO A 583 24.62 10.34 24.26
N THR A 584 25.18 10.72 25.40
CA THR A 584 25.13 9.91 26.63
C THR A 584 23.69 9.77 27.14
N ALA A 585 23.44 8.77 27.99
CA ALA A 585 22.13 8.56 28.59
C ALA A 585 21.57 9.85 29.23
N GLN A 586 22.41 10.58 29.99
CA GLN A 586 22.06 11.86 30.59
C GLN A 586 21.69 12.93 29.54
N GLN A 587 22.44 13.05 28.44
CA GLN A 587 22.12 14.02 27.37
C GLN A 587 20.78 13.68 26.69
N LEU A 588 20.48 12.40 26.50
CA LEU A 588 19.19 11.94 25.95
C LEU A 588 18.05 12.21 26.93
N ASP A 589 18.27 12.01 28.24
CA ASP A 589 17.31 12.33 29.30
C ASP A 589 17.07 13.84 29.40
N ASP A 590 18.12 14.66 29.40
CA ASP A 590 18.05 16.13 29.42
C ASP A 590 17.30 16.68 28.20
N ALA A 591 17.55 16.12 27.01
CA ALA A 591 16.86 16.52 25.79
C ALA A 591 15.36 16.17 25.80
N ILE A 592 14.99 15.04 26.40
CA ILE A 592 13.59 14.64 26.61
C ILE A 592 12.93 15.50 27.69
N ASN A 593 13.62 15.78 28.79
CA ASN A 593 13.14 16.66 29.86
C ASN A 593 12.87 18.06 29.32
N TRP A 594 13.82 18.62 28.55
CA TRP A 594 13.66 19.89 27.85
C TRP A 594 12.45 19.88 26.89
N ALA A 595 12.32 18.84 26.07
CA ALA A 595 11.22 18.70 25.11
C ALA A 595 9.83 18.52 25.77
N MET A 596 9.77 18.09 27.03
CA MET A 596 8.51 17.92 27.78
C MET A 596 8.15 19.10 28.69
N HIS A 597 9.13 19.82 29.25
CA HIS A 597 8.90 20.83 30.30
C HIS A 597 9.32 22.25 29.89
N ASP A 598 10.44 22.40 29.18
CA ASP A 598 11.04 23.71 28.88
C ASP A 598 10.67 24.23 27.48
N TYR A 599 10.31 23.33 26.55
CA TYR A 599 9.83 23.71 25.23
C TYR A 599 8.43 24.32 25.30
N GLN A 600 8.37 25.64 25.46
CA GLN A 600 7.14 26.40 25.31
C GLN A 600 6.90 26.76 23.84
N VAL A 601 5.69 26.49 23.36
CA VAL A 601 5.27 26.86 22.01
C VAL A 601 4.93 28.35 22.00
N GLU A 602 5.79 29.18 21.41
CA GLU A 602 5.57 30.64 21.31
C GLU A 602 4.33 31.04 20.46
N LEU A 603 3.66 30.08 19.83
CA LEU A 603 2.53 30.25 18.93
C LEU A 603 1.31 29.40 19.37
N ASP A 604 0.37 30.01 20.10
CA ASP A 604 -0.94 29.40 20.36
C ASP A 604 -1.78 29.37 19.06
N LEU A 605 -1.62 28.29 18.29
CA LEU A 605 -2.42 27.98 17.11
C LEU A 605 -3.66 27.15 17.41
N SER A 606 -4.00 26.97 18.68
CA SER A 606 -5.32 26.43 19.03
C SER A 606 -6.44 27.30 18.46
N GLN A 607 -6.24 28.61 18.24
CA GLN A 607 -7.18 29.49 17.50
C GLN A 607 -7.08 29.45 15.95
N ALA A 608 -6.13 28.71 15.38
CA ALA A 608 -6.06 28.42 13.93
C ALA A 608 -6.66 27.03 13.58
N TYR A 609 -6.85 26.18 14.59
CA TYR A 609 -7.55 24.89 14.49
C TYR A 609 -8.95 24.91 15.11
N SER A 610 -9.16 25.71 16.15
CA SER A 610 -10.46 26.28 16.52
C SER A 610 -10.83 27.41 15.56
N SER A 611 -12.12 27.73 15.47
CA SER A 611 -12.67 28.61 14.44
C SER A 611 -12.55 30.12 14.73
N GLY A 612 -11.33 30.66 14.59
CA GLY A 612 -11.06 32.01 14.07
C GLY A 612 -11.29 33.25 14.94
N GLY A 613 -10.34 34.19 14.90
CA GLY A 613 -10.49 35.56 15.45
C GLY A 613 -9.22 36.40 15.27
N GLN A 614 -9.24 37.41 14.39
CA GLN A 614 -8.06 38.25 14.10
C GLN A 614 -7.88 39.38 15.14
N LYS A 615 -6.62 39.69 15.51
CA LYS A 615 -6.26 41.07 15.86
C LYS A 615 -6.17 41.91 14.58
N SER A 616 -6.97 42.97 14.51
CA SER A 616 -6.88 44.02 13.50
C SER A 616 -6.48 45.34 14.17
N LYS A 617 -5.50 46.05 13.60
CA LYS A 617 -5.18 47.44 13.97
C LYS A 617 -6.10 48.37 13.18
N ASN A 618 -6.56 49.47 13.79
CA ASN A 618 -6.20 50.81 13.29
C ASN A 618 -6.58 51.98 14.21
N LYS A 619 -5.84 53.08 14.00
CA LYS A 619 -5.99 54.43 14.60
C LYS A 619 -7.38 55.03 14.24
N SER A 620 -8.02 55.98 14.94
CA SER A 620 -7.64 56.95 16.01
C SER A 620 -8.94 57.36 16.79
N ASN A 621 -9.01 58.26 17.80
CA ASN A 621 -8.04 59.22 18.33
C ASN A 621 -8.32 59.63 19.82
N LEU A 622 -7.34 60.35 20.42
CA LEU A 622 -7.40 61.31 21.53
C LEU A 622 -8.35 61.14 22.76
N ASN A 623 -7.69 60.70 23.84
CA ASN A 623 -7.71 61.23 25.22
C ASN A 623 -8.53 60.57 26.38
N ASN A 624 -7.72 60.24 27.40
CA ASN A 624 -7.99 60.03 28.84
C ASN A 624 -8.60 58.71 29.38
N LYS A 625 -7.65 57.82 29.74
CA LYS A 625 -7.46 57.14 31.05
C LYS A 625 -8.27 55.88 31.43
N THR A 626 -7.49 55.01 32.09
CA THR A 626 -7.82 53.97 33.09
C THR A 626 -8.49 52.65 32.66
N ASN A 627 -7.63 51.63 32.54
CA ASN A 627 -7.79 50.20 32.83
C ASN A 627 -9.18 49.63 33.15
N SER A 628 -9.64 48.68 32.32
CA SER A 628 -10.16 47.34 32.71
C SER A 628 -10.32 46.46 31.44
N PRO A 629 -10.30 45.11 31.52
CA PRO A 629 -10.44 44.23 30.37
C PRO A 629 -11.88 43.70 30.19
N ASP A 630 -12.56 44.11 29.12
CA ASP A 630 -13.92 43.62 28.78
C ASP A 630 -13.94 42.53 27.70
N SER A 631 -15.01 41.74 27.73
CA SER A 631 -15.26 40.55 26.93
C SER A 631 -15.50 40.80 25.44
N ALA A 632 -14.97 39.91 24.58
CA ALA A 632 -15.18 39.97 23.13
C ALA A 632 -16.43 39.16 22.72
N VAL A 633 -17.41 39.84 22.15
CA VAL A 633 -18.69 39.28 21.68
C VAL A 633 -18.52 38.50 20.37
N ALA A 634 -19.29 37.43 20.19
CA ALA A 634 -19.30 36.60 18.98
C ALA A 634 -19.72 37.38 17.71
N PRO A 635 -19.23 37.01 16.50
CA PRO A 635 -19.59 37.69 15.27
C PRO A 635 -21.08 37.52 14.93
N SER A 636 -21.72 38.61 14.52
CA SER A 636 -23.16 38.62 14.19
C SER A 636 -23.49 37.73 12.98
N ALA A 637 -24.76 37.33 12.87
CA ALA A 637 -25.26 36.60 11.70
C ALA A 637 -25.05 37.39 10.39
N GLU A 638 -25.16 38.72 10.47
CA GLU A 638 -24.87 39.68 9.42
C GLU A 638 -23.39 39.69 8.99
N ASP A 639 -22.45 39.42 9.90
CA ASP A 639 -21.02 39.32 9.58
C ASP A 639 -20.64 37.98 8.94
N LEU A 640 -21.36 36.91 9.30
CA LEU A 640 -21.24 35.61 8.65
C LEU A 640 -21.85 35.64 7.23
N ALA A 641 -22.98 36.34 7.05
CA ALA A 641 -23.61 36.53 5.75
C ALA A 641 -22.68 37.20 4.71
N LYS A 642 -21.81 38.14 5.13
CA LYS A 642 -20.80 38.77 4.25
C LYS A 642 -19.78 37.79 3.65
N LYS A 643 -19.68 36.58 4.21
CA LYS A 643 -18.76 35.51 3.79
C LYS A 643 -19.40 34.43 2.92
N LEU A 644 -20.67 34.55 2.52
CA LEU A 644 -21.33 33.59 1.63
C LEU A 644 -20.74 33.61 0.20
N GLU A 645 -20.51 32.44 -0.40
CA GLU A 645 -20.03 32.29 -1.78
C GLU A 645 -21.13 31.83 -2.74
N TYR A 646 -21.95 30.87 -2.33
CA TYR A 646 -23.14 30.48 -3.08
C TYR A 646 -24.17 29.77 -2.20
N PHE A 647 -25.43 29.80 -2.64
CA PHE A 647 -26.51 28.96 -2.12
C PHE A 647 -26.74 27.78 -3.06
N CYS A 648 -27.07 26.62 -2.49
CA CYS A 648 -27.27 25.39 -3.25
C CYS A 648 -28.22 24.41 -2.56
N ILE A 649 -28.82 23.53 -3.36
CA ILE A 649 -29.47 22.31 -2.87
C ILE A 649 -28.42 21.20 -2.86
N SER A 650 -28.05 20.70 -1.67
CA SER A 650 -27.20 19.51 -1.54
C SER A 650 -28.03 18.24 -1.81
N LEU A 651 -27.48 17.29 -2.57
CA LEU A 651 -28.14 16.04 -2.94
C LEU A 651 -27.36 14.80 -2.44
N PRO A 652 -28.04 13.74 -1.96
CA PRO A 652 -27.41 12.47 -1.57
C PRO A 652 -26.59 11.86 -2.71
N ALA A 653 -25.28 11.71 -2.49
CA ALA A 653 -24.37 11.31 -3.57
C ALA A 653 -24.62 9.89 -4.09
N ALA A 654 -25.09 8.98 -3.24
CA ALA A 654 -25.48 7.62 -3.64
C ALA A 654 -26.65 7.63 -4.63
N GLU A 655 -27.68 8.46 -4.41
CA GLU A 655 -28.85 8.51 -5.29
C GLU A 655 -28.52 9.07 -6.67
N VAL A 656 -27.79 10.19 -6.74
CA VAL A 656 -27.37 10.79 -8.03
C VAL A 656 -26.43 9.83 -8.78
N SER A 657 -25.53 9.13 -8.08
CA SER A 657 -24.63 8.14 -8.69
C SER A 657 -25.38 6.92 -9.22
N ASN A 658 -26.40 6.43 -8.52
CA ASN A 658 -27.21 5.30 -8.97
C ASN A 658 -28.03 5.65 -10.22
N VAL A 659 -28.60 6.87 -10.26
CA VAL A 659 -29.29 7.38 -11.47
C VAL A 659 -28.31 7.46 -12.64
N LEU A 660 -27.13 8.05 -12.44
CA LEU A 660 -26.10 8.14 -13.46
C LEU A 660 -25.68 6.75 -14.00
N GLN A 661 -25.44 5.78 -13.11
CA GLN A 661 -25.09 4.42 -13.51
C GLN A 661 -26.21 3.74 -14.31
N SER A 662 -27.48 3.97 -13.95
CA SER A 662 -28.63 3.38 -14.65
C SER A 662 -28.80 3.85 -16.10
N LEU A 663 -28.22 5.00 -16.46
CA LEU A 663 -28.22 5.54 -17.83
C LEU A 663 -27.14 4.94 -18.74
N PHE A 664 -26.17 4.22 -18.18
CA PHE A 664 -25.07 3.58 -18.91
C PHE A 664 -24.93 2.09 -18.55
N PRO A 665 -25.95 1.25 -18.79
CA PRO A 665 -25.81 -0.21 -18.69
C PRO A 665 -24.71 -0.75 -19.64
N PRO A 666 -24.19 -1.97 -19.41
CA PRO A 666 -23.14 -2.55 -20.26
C PRO A 666 -23.49 -2.72 -21.75
N SER A 667 -24.78 -2.61 -22.11
CA SER A 667 -25.29 -2.63 -23.48
C SER A 667 -25.36 -1.26 -24.14
N THR A 668 -24.99 -0.17 -23.46
CA THR A 668 -24.96 1.17 -24.05
C THR A 668 -23.85 1.28 -25.08
N ASP A 669 -24.17 1.92 -26.21
CA ASP A 669 -23.23 2.20 -27.27
C ASP A 669 -21.90 2.85 -26.76
N PRO A 670 -20.72 2.36 -27.20
CA PRO A 670 -19.44 2.85 -26.71
C PRO A 670 -19.14 4.33 -26.98
N GLU A 671 -19.65 4.90 -28.07
CA GLU A 671 -19.49 6.32 -28.39
C GLU A 671 -20.33 7.16 -27.44
N ARG A 672 -21.61 6.80 -27.27
CA ARG A 672 -22.53 7.43 -26.31
C ARG A 672 -22.01 7.35 -24.87
N ALA A 673 -21.44 6.21 -24.46
CA ALA A 673 -20.90 5.99 -23.12
C ALA A 673 -19.47 6.55 -22.91
N ARG A 674 -18.81 7.09 -23.95
CA ARG A 674 -17.37 7.45 -23.93
C ARG A 674 -16.99 8.36 -22.77
N ILE A 675 -17.77 9.43 -22.55
CA ILE A 675 -17.47 10.47 -21.55
C ILE A 675 -17.77 9.97 -20.13
N TYR A 676 -18.85 9.21 -19.94
CA TYR A 676 -19.12 8.54 -18.68
C TYR A 676 -17.96 7.61 -18.28
N HIS A 677 -17.51 6.75 -19.20
CA HIS A 677 -16.37 5.86 -18.96
C HIS A 677 -15.05 6.61 -18.73
N GLN A 678 -14.81 7.72 -19.43
CA GLN A 678 -13.64 8.58 -19.20
C GLN A 678 -13.67 9.20 -17.80
N LEU A 679 -14.78 9.81 -17.38
CA LEU A 679 -14.95 10.39 -16.05
C LEU A 679 -14.84 9.33 -14.94
N ALA A 680 -15.43 8.15 -15.14
CA ALA A 680 -15.33 7.03 -14.19
C ALA A 680 -13.89 6.51 -14.05
N LYS A 681 -13.21 6.16 -15.16
CA LYS A 681 -11.84 5.63 -15.15
C LYS A 681 -10.82 6.63 -14.57
N SER A 682 -11.00 7.91 -14.88
CA SER A 682 -10.16 9.01 -14.38
C SER A 682 -10.52 9.50 -12.97
N ARG A 683 -11.58 8.96 -12.35
CA ARG A 683 -12.13 9.38 -11.04
C ARG A 683 -12.51 10.87 -11.00
N ARG A 684 -13.09 11.39 -12.09
CA ARG A 684 -13.52 12.79 -12.29
C ARG A 684 -15.03 13.01 -12.19
N ILE A 685 -15.80 11.98 -11.86
CA ILE A 685 -17.18 12.15 -11.34
C ILE A 685 -17.08 12.81 -9.96
N GLN A 686 -17.91 13.81 -9.68
CA GLN A 686 -17.86 14.56 -8.42
C GLN A 686 -18.22 13.67 -7.21
N PRO A 687 -17.53 13.82 -6.06
CA PRO A 687 -17.84 13.05 -4.85
C PRO A 687 -19.07 13.57 -4.08
N SER A 688 -19.60 14.73 -4.49
CA SER A 688 -20.73 15.42 -3.86
C SER A 688 -21.50 16.18 -4.93
N PHE A 689 -22.82 16.07 -4.95
CA PHE A 689 -23.67 16.68 -5.98
C PHE A 689 -24.57 17.76 -5.38
N HIS A 690 -24.77 18.84 -6.13
CA HIS A 690 -25.64 19.93 -5.72
C HIS A 690 -26.24 20.66 -6.92
N VAL A 691 -27.40 21.28 -6.72
CA VAL A 691 -27.94 22.31 -7.63
C VAL A 691 -27.51 23.66 -7.10
N THR A 692 -26.74 24.43 -7.86
CA THR A 692 -26.42 25.83 -7.49
C THR A 692 -27.65 26.69 -7.70
N LEU A 693 -28.10 27.38 -6.65
CA LEU A 693 -29.26 28.28 -6.69
C LEU A 693 -28.83 29.69 -7.10
N ILE A 694 -27.78 30.23 -6.46
CA ILE A 694 -27.16 31.49 -6.86
C ILE A 694 -25.71 31.57 -6.37
N HIS A 695 -24.80 32.04 -7.24
CA HIS A 695 -23.41 32.33 -6.88
C HIS A 695 -23.22 33.81 -6.58
N ARG A 696 -22.30 34.16 -5.67
CA ARG A 696 -21.94 35.54 -5.28
C ARG A 696 -21.54 36.43 -6.46
N ALA A 697 -21.09 35.81 -7.56
CA ALA A 697 -20.76 36.51 -8.80
C ALA A 697 -22.01 37.16 -9.43
N SER A 698 -23.13 36.45 -9.45
CA SER A 698 -24.41 36.87 -10.04
C SER A 698 -25.27 37.72 -9.10
N LYS A 699 -24.81 38.02 -7.87
CA LYS A 699 -25.58 38.81 -6.89
C LYS A 699 -25.93 40.23 -7.33
N LYS A 700 -25.24 40.76 -8.36
CA LYS A 700 -25.55 42.07 -8.96
C LYS A 700 -26.61 41.98 -10.07
N GLU A 701 -26.72 40.82 -10.71
CA GLU A 701 -27.66 40.53 -11.80
C GLU A 701 -29.00 40.05 -11.21
N HIS A 702 -28.96 39.30 -10.10
CA HIS A 702 -30.12 38.82 -9.36
C HIS A 702 -30.04 39.21 -7.86
N PRO A 703 -30.10 40.52 -7.54
CA PRO A 703 -30.00 41.00 -6.16
C PRO A 703 -31.12 40.43 -5.28
N ASP A 704 -32.35 40.42 -5.77
CA ASP A 704 -33.55 39.98 -5.02
C ASP A 704 -33.42 38.52 -4.55
N ILE A 705 -32.89 37.65 -5.42
CA ILE A 705 -32.62 36.24 -5.11
C ILE A 705 -31.51 36.14 -4.05
N TRP A 706 -30.38 36.82 -4.24
CA TRP A 706 -29.25 36.77 -3.30
C TRP A 706 -29.66 37.29 -1.91
N GLU A 707 -30.37 38.40 -1.84
CA GLU A 707 -30.82 39.02 -0.60
C GLU A 707 -31.92 38.22 0.07
N GLY A 708 -32.84 37.60 -0.69
CA GLY A 708 -33.84 36.67 -0.16
C GLY A 708 -33.21 35.49 0.58
N TYR A 709 -32.28 34.77 -0.05
CA TYR A 709 -31.55 33.67 0.60
C TYR A 709 -30.69 34.14 1.78
N THR A 710 -30.04 35.30 1.65
CA THR A 710 -29.22 35.88 2.73
C THR A 710 -30.08 36.25 3.94
N ARG A 711 -31.29 36.77 3.75
CA ARG A 711 -32.25 37.10 4.80
C ARG A 711 -32.71 35.84 5.55
N GLN A 712 -33.15 34.80 4.82
CA GLN A 712 -33.53 33.52 5.40
C GLN A 712 -32.38 32.88 6.19
N TYR A 713 -31.14 32.98 5.70
CA TYR A 713 -29.96 32.53 6.42
C TYR A 713 -29.74 33.29 7.73
N ILE A 714 -29.80 34.63 7.71
CA ILE A 714 -29.64 35.47 8.91
C ILE A 714 -30.74 35.16 9.94
N GLU A 715 -31.99 34.99 9.50
CA GLU A 715 -33.13 34.65 10.35
C GLU A 715 -32.98 33.27 11.01
N LYS A 716 -32.61 32.24 10.22
CA LYS A 716 -32.26 30.91 10.75
C LYS A 716 -31.08 30.92 11.72
N MET A 717 -30.10 31.78 11.50
CA MET A 717 -28.96 31.94 12.42
C MET A 717 -29.37 32.63 13.73
N LYS A 718 -30.32 33.56 13.71
CA LYS A 718 -30.85 34.23 14.90
C LYS A 718 -31.76 33.35 15.75
N ASN A 719 -32.49 32.43 15.11
CA ASN A 719 -33.44 31.52 15.79
C ASN A 719 -32.79 30.18 16.22
N LYS A 720 -31.46 30.10 16.30
CA LYS A 720 -30.73 28.86 16.66
C LYS A 720 -30.39 28.82 18.16
N PRO A 721 -30.64 27.70 18.89
CA PRO A 721 -30.23 27.58 20.30
C PRO A 721 -28.70 27.53 20.46
N GLU A 722 -28.20 28.03 21.59
CA GLU A 722 -26.77 28.35 21.83
C GLU A 722 -25.80 27.16 21.86
N SER A 723 -26.28 25.91 21.88
CA SER A 723 -25.45 24.71 22.08
C SER A 723 -24.71 24.20 20.83
N ASP A 724 -24.85 24.84 19.67
CA ASP A 724 -24.33 24.32 18.40
C ASP A 724 -23.79 25.44 17.47
N LEU A 725 -22.61 25.97 17.78
CA LEU A 725 -22.02 27.14 17.10
C LEU A 725 -21.25 26.83 15.80
N THR A 726 -21.18 25.58 15.34
CA THR A 726 -20.34 25.21 14.17
C THR A 726 -21.07 24.70 12.92
N ILE A 727 -22.36 24.39 13.02
CA ILE A 727 -23.17 23.96 11.87
C ILE A 727 -23.84 25.16 11.18
N THR A 728 -23.46 25.43 9.93
CA THR A 728 -24.23 26.28 8.99
C THR A 728 -25.63 25.68 8.81
N PRO A 729 -26.72 26.41 9.15
CA PRO A 729 -28.05 25.84 9.21
C PRO A 729 -28.59 25.50 7.82
N THR A 730 -29.19 24.31 7.70
CA THR A 730 -30.07 23.96 6.59
C THR A 730 -31.27 24.90 6.57
N LEU A 731 -31.49 25.59 5.45
CA LEU A 731 -32.63 26.51 5.30
C LEU A 731 -33.94 25.74 5.18
N ALA A 732 -34.00 24.70 4.36
CA ALA A 732 -35.15 23.80 4.27
C ALA A 732 -34.78 22.45 3.65
N PRO A 733 -35.55 21.38 3.92
CA PRO A 733 -35.63 20.25 2.99
C PRO A 733 -36.26 20.71 1.67
N VAL A 734 -35.85 20.12 0.56
CA VAL A 734 -36.39 20.43 -0.77
C VAL A 734 -36.32 19.20 -1.67
N ARG A 735 -37.28 19.05 -2.58
CA ARG A 735 -37.31 17.93 -3.52
C ARG A 735 -36.78 18.40 -4.88
N VAL A 736 -35.91 17.61 -5.49
CA VAL A 736 -35.37 17.88 -6.82
C VAL A 736 -35.67 16.69 -7.73
N ARG A 737 -36.39 16.94 -8.81
CA ARG A 737 -36.56 15.97 -9.90
C ARG A 737 -35.36 16.10 -10.84
N LEU A 738 -34.66 15.02 -11.10
CA LEU A 738 -33.72 14.96 -12.23
C LEU A 738 -34.52 14.61 -13.49
N GLU A 739 -34.32 15.34 -14.58
CA GLU A 739 -35.15 15.19 -15.79
C GLU A 739 -34.39 14.52 -16.94
N ARG A 740 -33.18 15.00 -17.23
CA ARG A 740 -32.36 14.55 -18.36
C ARG A 740 -30.88 14.69 -18.00
N LEU A 741 -30.03 13.80 -18.51
CA LEU A 741 -28.58 13.95 -18.48
C LEU A 741 -28.10 14.54 -19.80
N ILE A 742 -27.29 15.61 -19.77
CA ILE A 742 -26.69 16.26 -20.93
C ILE A 742 -25.16 16.18 -20.82
N TRP A 743 -24.46 15.88 -21.92
CA TRP A 743 -22.99 15.91 -21.96
C TRP A 743 -22.42 16.24 -23.34
N ASP A 744 -21.23 16.81 -23.35
CA ASP A 744 -20.40 17.01 -24.54
C ASP A 744 -19.04 16.32 -24.34
N ASN A 745 -18.04 16.68 -25.14
CA ASN A 745 -16.68 16.15 -24.98
C ASN A 745 -15.87 16.76 -23.82
N ARG A 746 -16.44 17.70 -23.03
CA ARG A 746 -15.79 18.44 -21.94
C ARG A 746 -16.38 18.09 -20.56
N LEU A 747 -17.69 17.97 -20.45
CA LEU A 747 -18.38 17.78 -19.17
C LEU A 747 -19.74 17.10 -19.31
N MET A 748 -20.30 16.76 -18.15
CA MET A 748 -21.60 16.10 -18.02
C MET A 748 -22.40 16.76 -16.89
N ALA A 749 -23.71 16.98 -17.08
CA ALA A 749 -24.60 17.58 -16.09
C ALA A 749 -26.04 17.06 -16.21
N PHE A 750 -26.74 16.87 -15.10
CA PHE A 750 -28.18 16.63 -15.09
C PHE A 750 -28.96 17.94 -15.12
N ILE A 751 -30.01 18.02 -15.92
CA ILE A 751 -31.07 19.02 -15.78
C ILE A 751 -31.91 18.66 -14.56
N ALA A 752 -32.17 19.65 -13.72
CA ALA A 752 -32.88 19.51 -12.46
C ALA A 752 -34.08 20.46 -12.41
N ARG A 753 -35.24 19.94 -11.99
CA ARG A 753 -36.42 20.74 -11.63
C ARG A 753 -36.56 20.76 -10.12
N ILE A 754 -36.56 21.94 -9.54
CA ILE A 754 -36.87 22.12 -8.12
C ILE A 754 -38.38 21.95 -7.96
N MET A 755 -38.79 21.06 -7.07
CA MET A 755 -40.19 20.70 -6.85
C MET A 755 -40.72 21.38 -5.58
N PRO A 756 -42.00 21.76 -5.52
CA PRO A 756 -42.60 22.33 -4.32
C PRO A 756 -42.57 21.34 -3.13
N PRO A 757 -42.70 21.83 -1.88
CA PRO A 757 -42.86 21.00 -0.69
C PRO A 757 -44.03 20.00 -0.76
N GLU A 758 -44.04 18.97 0.10
CA GLU A 758 -45.13 17.99 0.18
C GLU A 758 -46.32 18.47 1.01
N ASP A 759 -46.08 19.35 1.98
CA ASP A 759 -47.08 19.91 2.89
C ASP A 759 -47.91 21.06 2.27
N GLY A 760 -47.67 21.39 1.00
CA GLY A 760 -48.34 22.49 0.30
C GLY A 760 -47.91 23.89 0.76
N SER A 761 -46.91 24.00 1.63
CA SER A 761 -46.37 25.30 2.05
C SER A 761 -45.70 26.04 0.87
N GLN A 762 -45.88 27.35 0.78
CA GLN A 762 -45.20 28.18 -0.22
C GLN A 762 -43.73 28.37 0.16
N GLY A 763 -42.88 27.46 -0.32
CA GLY A 763 -41.43 27.63 -0.39
C GLY A 763 -40.99 27.67 -1.85
N ASP A 764 -41.06 28.84 -2.48
CA ASP A 764 -40.41 29.03 -3.79
C ASP A 764 -38.89 29.17 -3.59
N TRP A 765 -38.13 28.47 -4.41
CA TRP A 765 -36.68 28.37 -4.33
C TRP A 765 -36.06 28.90 -5.63
N PRO A 766 -36.12 30.23 -5.85
CA PRO A 766 -35.73 30.83 -7.11
C PRO A 766 -34.27 30.53 -7.43
N CYS A 767 -34.01 30.07 -8.64
CA CYS A 767 -32.68 29.78 -9.16
C CYS A 767 -32.26 30.90 -10.12
N ALA A 768 -31.07 31.46 -9.91
CA ALA A 768 -30.48 32.46 -10.79
C ALA A 768 -29.91 31.86 -12.08
N ASN A 769 -29.68 30.54 -12.12
CA ASN A 769 -29.35 29.86 -13.36
C ASN A 769 -30.65 29.59 -14.14
N GLU A 770 -30.72 30.04 -15.39
CA GLU A 770 -31.86 29.88 -16.31
C GLU A 770 -32.39 28.43 -16.39
N THR A 771 -31.49 27.45 -16.29
CA THR A 771 -31.85 26.04 -16.09
C THR A 771 -31.10 25.49 -14.86
N PRO A 772 -31.81 25.11 -13.77
CA PRO A 772 -31.18 24.47 -12.64
C PRO A 772 -30.60 23.11 -13.05
N HIS A 773 -29.40 22.80 -12.57
CA HIS A 773 -28.66 21.62 -13.00
C HIS A 773 -27.69 21.13 -11.94
N VAL A 774 -27.22 19.89 -12.12
CA VAL A 774 -26.24 19.21 -11.26
C VAL A 774 -25.06 18.78 -12.12
N THR A 775 -23.91 19.44 -11.98
CA THR A 775 -22.70 19.04 -12.70
C THR A 775 -22.20 17.68 -12.19
N VAL A 776 -22.05 16.71 -13.09
CA VAL A 776 -21.61 15.34 -12.79
C VAL A 776 -20.09 15.24 -12.74
N GLY A 777 -19.39 15.90 -13.67
CA GLY A 777 -17.93 15.84 -13.77
C GLY A 777 -17.40 16.56 -15.01
N THR A 778 -16.09 16.87 -15.01
CA THR A 778 -15.38 17.55 -16.10
C THR A 778 -14.13 16.77 -16.49
N VAL A 779 -13.80 16.70 -17.78
CA VAL A 779 -12.73 15.81 -18.29
C VAL A 779 -11.31 16.25 -17.92
N SER A 780 -11.09 17.54 -17.69
CA SER A 780 -9.83 18.10 -17.20
C SER A 780 -10.07 19.12 -16.08
N THR A 781 -9.01 19.57 -15.40
CA THR A 781 -9.07 20.64 -14.38
C THR A 781 -9.27 22.03 -14.97
N ASP A 782 -9.09 22.19 -16.27
CA ASP A 782 -9.17 23.45 -17.00
C ASP A 782 -10.63 23.75 -17.38
N VAL A 783 -11.43 22.69 -17.58
CA VAL A 783 -12.89 22.75 -17.71
C VAL A 783 -13.51 22.93 -16.32
N LYS A 784 -14.10 24.10 -16.08
CA LYS A 784 -14.69 24.48 -14.79
C LYS A 784 -16.15 24.05 -14.72
N PRO A 785 -16.65 23.58 -13.54
CA PRO A 785 -18.06 23.19 -13.39
C PRO A 785 -19.10 24.24 -13.77
N LYS A 786 -18.75 25.53 -13.81
CA LYS A 786 -19.65 26.60 -14.27
C LYS A 786 -20.03 26.48 -15.76
N GLU A 787 -19.19 25.81 -16.56
CA GLU A 787 -19.41 25.60 -18.00
C GLU A 787 -20.61 24.69 -18.28
N SER A 788 -21.18 24.04 -17.26
CA SER A 788 -22.48 23.36 -17.36
C SER A 788 -23.61 24.31 -17.76
N ASN A 789 -23.56 25.59 -17.36
CA ASN A 789 -24.51 26.59 -17.86
C ASN A 789 -24.33 26.80 -19.37
N ASP A 790 -23.09 26.95 -19.81
CA ASP A 790 -22.75 27.19 -21.22
C ASP A 790 -23.16 26.00 -22.11
N LEU A 791 -22.97 24.76 -21.61
CA LEU A 791 -23.44 23.54 -22.28
C LEU A 791 -24.98 23.47 -22.38
N ILE A 792 -25.69 23.71 -21.27
CA ILE A 792 -27.15 23.59 -21.24
C ILE A 792 -27.80 24.69 -22.07
N LYS A 793 -27.25 25.91 -22.04
CA LYS A 793 -27.71 27.00 -22.91
C LYS A 793 -27.56 26.64 -24.39
N ARG A 794 -26.38 26.14 -24.80
CA ARG A 794 -26.17 25.62 -26.16
C ARG A 794 -27.16 24.51 -26.52
N TRP A 795 -27.45 23.59 -25.60
CA TRP A 795 -28.41 22.51 -25.82
C TRP A 795 -29.82 23.05 -26.09
N HIS A 796 -30.26 24.12 -25.40
CA HIS A 796 -31.52 24.81 -25.73
C HIS A 796 -31.49 25.52 -27.10
N GLU A 797 -30.34 26.07 -27.50
CA GLU A 797 -30.19 26.82 -28.76
C GLU A 797 -30.07 25.91 -30.01
N VAL A 798 -29.37 24.77 -29.94
CA VAL A 798 -29.08 23.90 -31.10
C VAL A 798 -29.54 22.44 -30.96
N GLY A 799 -29.98 22.01 -29.78
CA GLY A 799 -30.41 20.64 -29.53
C GLY A 799 -29.26 19.61 -29.43
N SER A 800 -29.64 18.35 -29.20
CA SER A 800 -28.74 17.20 -29.11
C SER A 800 -28.65 16.42 -30.43
N GLY A 801 -27.47 15.93 -30.77
CA GLY A 801 -27.22 15.08 -31.93
C GLY A 801 -25.73 14.93 -32.25
N GLY A 802 -25.40 14.02 -33.17
CA GLY A 802 -24.02 13.84 -33.62
C GLY A 802 -23.43 15.14 -34.20
N ASP A 803 -24.24 15.87 -34.98
CA ASP A 803 -23.82 17.10 -35.66
C ASP A 803 -23.59 18.29 -34.69
N THR A 804 -24.24 18.31 -33.51
CA THR A 804 -24.04 19.37 -32.50
C THR A 804 -22.97 19.02 -31.47
N GLY A 805 -22.55 17.75 -31.42
CA GLY A 805 -21.62 17.21 -30.43
C GLY A 805 -22.19 17.16 -29.00
N ILE A 806 -23.49 17.41 -28.83
CA ILE A 806 -24.19 17.38 -27.54
C ILE A 806 -25.04 16.11 -27.50
N TRP A 807 -24.82 15.31 -26.46
CA TRP A 807 -25.54 14.08 -26.20
C TRP A 807 -26.52 14.26 -25.04
N GLU A 808 -27.60 13.51 -25.07
CA GLU A 808 -28.57 13.47 -23.99
C GLU A 808 -29.07 12.05 -23.66
N ALA A 809 -29.60 11.88 -22.46
CA ALA A 809 -30.34 10.69 -22.04
C ALA A 809 -31.48 11.06 -21.10
N GLU A 810 -32.70 10.60 -21.42
CA GLU A 810 -33.85 10.71 -20.53
C GLU A 810 -33.71 9.78 -19.32
N ILE A 811 -34.18 10.22 -18.16
CA ILE A 811 -34.20 9.41 -16.96
C ILE A 811 -35.46 8.54 -16.94
N PRO A 812 -35.35 7.20 -16.87
CA PRO A 812 -36.52 6.33 -16.83
C PRO A 812 -37.39 6.57 -15.59
N GLY A 813 -38.63 7.03 -15.81
CA GLY A 813 -39.60 7.33 -14.75
C GLY A 813 -39.34 8.66 -14.04
N VAL A 814 -40.23 9.00 -13.09
CA VAL A 814 -40.14 10.25 -12.33
C VAL A 814 -39.19 10.07 -11.15
N LYS A 815 -37.91 10.40 -11.32
CA LYS A 815 -36.93 10.32 -10.23
C LYS A 815 -36.84 11.65 -9.46
N VAL A 816 -37.52 11.70 -8.32
CA VAL A 816 -37.37 12.75 -7.30
C VAL A 816 -36.34 12.31 -6.27
N ILE A 817 -35.45 13.23 -5.90
CA ILE A 817 -34.40 13.07 -4.88
C ILE A 817 -34.67 14.10 -3.78
N HIS A 818 -34.56 13.68 -2.52
CA HIS A 818 -34.70 14.56 -1.36
C HIS A 818 -33.35 15.22 -1.06
N GLY A 819 -33.32 16.54 -1.16
CA GLY A 819 -32.14 17.38 -0.89
C GLY A 819 -32.41 18.39 0.21
N ALA A 820 -31.41 19.24 0.44
CA ALA A 820 -31.48 20.28 1.47
C ALA A 820 -30.89 21.59 0.95
N VAL A 821 -31.63 22.69 1.10
CA VAL A 821 -31.15 24.05 0.80
C VAL A 821 -30.14 24.45 1.86
N GLY A 822 -28.94 24.80 1.42
CA GLY A 822 -27.84 25.28 2.26
C GLY A 822 -26.97 26.28 1.52
N MET A 823 -25.83 26.57 2.11
CA MET A 823 -24.89 27.57 1.61
C MET A 823 -23.45 27.12 1.77
N VAL A 824 -22.60 27.63 0.89
CA VAL A 824 -21.14 27.44 0.96
C VAL A 824 -20.49 28.79 1.20
N MET A 825 -19.65 28.85 2.24
CA MET A 825 -18.88 30.03 2.58
C MET A 825 -17.68 30.22 1.65
N SER A 826 -17.33 31.47 1.37
CA SER A 826 -16.18 31.85 0.57
C SER A 826 -14.92 31.37 1.27
N ARG A 827 -14.15 30.54 0.57
CA ARG A 827 -12.79 30.21 0.97
C ARG A 827 -12.00 31.51 0.83
N GLY A 828 -11.66 32.13 1.96
CA GLY A 828 -10.86 33.36 1.99
C GLY A 828 -9.64 33.23 1.08
N LYS A 829 -9.35 34.30 0.32
CA LYS A 829 -8.22 34.35 -0.61
C LYS A 829 -6.90 34.11 0.10
#